data_AF-A0A1G8PQA3-F1
#
_entry.id   AF-A0A1G8PQA3-F1
#
_cell.length_a   1.000
_cell.length_b   1.000
_cell.length_c   1.000
_cell.angle_alpha   90.00
_cell.angle_beta   90.00
_cell.angle_gamma   90.00
#
_symmetry.space_group_name_H-M   'P 1'
#
loop_
_entity.id
_entity.type
_entity.pdbx_description
1 polymer ?
#
loop_
_entity_poly.entity_id
_entity_poly.type
_entity_poly.pdbx_seq_one_letter_code
_entity_poly.pdbx_strand_id
1 'polypeptide(L)'
;MTLRFLRAVVTGLLLAACVVIAPTAANAAAPARVMALGDSITGSPGCWRALLWKHLQDTGYTDVDFVGSLPAPGCGFTYDGENEGHGGYLATNIARDNQLPGWLSSARPDVVLMHLGTNDVWNNIPASTILNAYSTLLGQMRASNPAIKLVVAQIIPMNPSNCSACGQRVTDLNAAIPGWARANSTAASPITVVDQWTGFSTAADTTDGVHPNTSTGIQKIESRWYPALVSALGAEPPAAVGLHVEGARVVEGDGTPFVMRGVNHAHVWYQSQTRAFADIKSFGANTVRVVLGSGQRWGPTPAAEVGSVVGLCKQSKLICVLEVHDTTGYGEQSGAATLDQAASYWISVASALKGQENYVVINLGNEPFGNNAQVSATWASATSSAISRLRGAGLQHLLMADAPMWGQDWGNIMRDNAASVLNADPQRNTVFSIHMYGVYNTADKVNAYFDAFRSVGLPLVVGEFGHNHSDGDPDEDTILAQAQARGLGYLGWSWSGNSSDVGYLDMVNSFDPASLTSWGQRILNGTNGIRQTSKEATIYGGGNPGDTQPPSTPGTPTSSGVTSTGLTLNWTASTDNVGVTGYDVLRAVGSGSFTQVGSTATTSFADSGLTPSTTYRYQVRAKDAAGNVSASSGIVSVTTSAGGGTGACKVGYSGQNWGGGNGFTASIAVTNTGTSAINGWTLAFSYANGQRVTLPGWGATFAQSGAAVTATNLTWNATLAPNASTTIGFNGTFSGSNPAPSSFTLNGSTCTVG
;
A
#
# COMPACT_ATOMS: atom_id res chain seq x y z
N MET A 1 5.09 -74.91 43.38
CA MET A 1 3.69 -74.49 43.58
C MET A 1 3.71 -73.16 44.32
N THR A 2 3.81 -72.02 43.62
CA THR A 2 2.70 -71.17 43.09
C THR A 2 1.81 -70.61 44.20
N LEU A 3 1.59 -69.31 44.36
CA LEU A 3 1.04 -68.37 43.38
C LEU A 3 1.07 -66.93 43.97
N ARG A 4 1.33 -65.92 43.13
CA ARG A 4 0.75 -64.55 43.08
C ARG A 4 0.52 -63.76 44.39
N PHE A 5 1.18 -62.59 44.50
CA PHE A 5 0.59 -61.22 44.54
C PHE A 5 1.60 -60.22 45.17
N LEU A 6 1.60 -58.99 44.64
CA LEU A 6 2.16 -57.76 45.21
C LEU A 6 3.70 -57.57 45.23
N ARG A 7 4.19 -56.71 44.35
CA ARG A 7 5.28 -55.71 44.49
C ARG A 7 5.16 -54.82 43.24
N ALA A 8 5.19 -53.50 43.25
CA ALA A 8 5.84 -52.58 44.16
C ALA A 8 5.15 -51.20 44.15
N VAL A 9 5.00 -50.63 45.35
CA VAL A 9 4.80 -49.20 45.60
C VAL A 9 6.13 -48.69 46.14
N VAL A 10 6.89 -47.92 45.36
CA VAL A 10 7.73 -46.81 45.81
C VAL A 10 7.95 -45.93 44.59
N THR A 11 7.42 -44.70 44.60
CA THR A 11 8.17 -43.44 44.49
C THR A 11 7.13 -42.34 44.22
N GLY A 12 6.75 -41.61 45.26
CA GLY A 12 5.92 -40.41 45.16
C GLY A 12 6.77 -39.15 45.16
N LEU A 13 6.16 -38.08 44.64
CA LEU A 13 6.56 -36.66 44.65
C LEU A 13 7.51 -36.20 43.53
N LEU A 14 6.91 -35.78 42.40
CA LEU A 14 7.07 -34.45 41.77
C LEU A 14 6.41 -34.45 40.38
N LEU A 15 5.10 -34.17 40.30
CA LEU A 15 4.48 -33.69 39.08
C LEU A 15 3.41 -32.65 39.45
N ALA A 16 3.85 -31.40 39.54
CA ALA A 16 2.98 -30.25 39.56
C ALA A 16 2.53 -29.95 38.13
N ALA A 17 1.21 -30.05 37.91
CA ALA A 17 0.39 -29.27 36.98
C ALA A 17 1.00 -28.85 35.63
N CYS A 18 0.84 -29.69 34.61
CA CYS A 18 0.56 -29.24 33.25
C CYS A 18 -0.82 -29.75 32.85
N VAL A 19 -1.86 -28.96 33.12
CA VAL A 19 -3.15 -29.14 32.44
C VAL A 19 -2.91 -28.71 31.00
N VAL A 20 -2.82 -29.69 30.10
CA VAL A 20 -2.89 -29.45 28.67
C VAL A 20 -4.32 -29.03 28.39
N ILE A 21 -4.55 -27.73 28.27
CA ILE A 21 -5.76 -27.21 27.65
C ILE A 21 -5.64 -27.59 26.17
N ALA A 22 -6.32 -28.66 25.77
CA ALA A 22 -6.52 -28.93 24.35
C ALA A 22 -7.19 -27.69 23.75
N PRO A 23 -6.69 -27.14 22.64
CA PRO A 23 -7.37 -26.04 21.98
C PRO A 23 -8.78 -26.53 21.63
N THR A 24 -9.78 -25.82 22.13
CA THR A 24 -11.16 -25.98 21.66
C THR A 24 -11.11 -25.82 20.15
N ALA A 25 -11.54 -26.85 19.42
CA ALA A 25 -11.74 -26.74 17.98
C ALA A 25 -12.56 -25.47 17.72
N ALA A 26 -11.97 -24.50 17.03
CA ALA A 26 -12.71 -23.35 16.57
C ALA A 26 -13.88 -23.89 15.74
N ASN A 27 -15.11 -23.52 16.08
CA ASN A 27 -16.25 -23.78 15.21
C ASN A 27 -15.89 -23.20 13.83
N ALA A 28 -15.77 -24.06 12.82
CA ALA A 28 -15.62 -23.60 11.44
C ALA A 28 -16.79 -22.66 11.13
N ALA A 29 -16.49 -21.48 10.59
CA ALA A 29 -17.52 -20.56 10.12
C ALA A 29 -18.38 -21.27 9.07
N ALA A 30 -19.70 -21.00 9.06
CA ALA A 30 -20.57 -21.57 8.04
C ALA A 30 -20.14 -21.06 6.64
N PRO A 31 -20.24 -21.89 5.58
CA PRO A 31 -19.95 -21.46 4.21
C PRO A 31 -20.74 -20.21 3.82
N ALA A 32 -20.12 -19.33 3.05
CA ALA A 32 -20.79 -18.15 2.54
C ALA A 32 -21.83 -18.54 1.48
N ARG A 33 -23.08 -18.09 1.64
CA ARG A 33 -24.21 -18.52 0.82
C ARG A 33 -24.43 -17.57 -0.35
N VAL A 34 -24.27 -18.05 -1.58
CA VAL A 34 -24.33 -17.25 -2.80
C VAL A 34 -25.56 -17.62 -3.62
N MET A 35 -26.51 -16.70 -3.76
CA MET A 35 -27.69 -16.90 -4.62
C MET A 35 -27.45 -16.27 -5.99
N ALA A 36 -27.43 -17.07 -7.05
CA ALA A 36 -27.54 -16.56 -8.41
C ALA A 36 -29.01 -16.33 -8.77
N LEU A 37 -29.42 -15.05 -8.85
CA LEU A 37 -30.78 -14.61 -9.15
C LEU A 37 -30.85 -14.03 -10.56
N GLY A 38 -31.75 -14.55 -11.39
CA GLY A 38 -31.89 -14.00 -12.74
C GLY A 38 -32.91 -14.70 -13.62
N ASP A 39 -32.83 -14.37 -14.90
CA ASP A 39 -33.68 -14.96 -15.93
C ASP A 39 -33.01 -16.17 -16.61
N SER A 40 -33.28 -16.41 -17.89
CA SER A 40 -32.80 -17.59 -18.62
C SER A 40 -31.27 -17.66 -18.74
N ILE A 41 -30.57 -16.52 -18.81
CA ILE A 41 -29.10 -16.49 -18.85
C ILE A 41 -28.50 -17.00 -17.54
N THR A 42 -29.20 -16.75 -16.44
CA THR A 42 -28.86 -17.36 -15.16
C THR A 42 -29.21 -18.84 -15.23
N GLY A 43 -30.47 -19.20 -15.52
CA GLY A 43 -30.98 -20.57 -15.41
C GLY A 43 -30.42 -21.64 -16.35
N SER A 44 -30.36 -21.39 -17.67
CA SER A 44 -30.25 -22.48 -18.67
C SER A 44 -29.33 -22.17 -19.87
N PRO A 45 -28.27 -22.97 -20.12
CA PRO A 45 -27.72 -23.99 -19.21
C PRO A 45 -26.94 -23.35 -18.05
N GLY A 46 -26.74 -22.03 -18.03
CA GLY A 46 -26.16 -21.32 -16.88
C GLY A 46 -24.75 -21.76 -16.47
N CYS A 47 -24.00 -22.44 -17.36
CA CYS A 47 -22.73 -23.08 -17.00
C CYS A 47 -21.60 -22.10 -16.64
N TRP A 48 -21.80 -20.80 -16.80
CA TRP A 48 -20.89 -19.80 -16.22
C TRP A 48 -20.81 -19.94 -14.71
N ARG A 49 -21.87 -20.41 -14.03
CA ARG A 49 -21.82 -20.73 -12.59
C ARG A 49 -20.94 -21.93 -12.30
N ALA A 50 -20.97 -22.95 -13.15
CA ALA A 50 -20.10 -24.12 -13.00
C ALA A 50 -18.63 -23.70 -13.09
N LEU A 51 -18.30 -22.88 -14.08
CA LEU A 51 -16.94 -22.33 -14.22
C LEU A 51 -16.59 -21.39 -13.06
N LEU A 52 -17.53 -20.56 -12.60
CA LEU A 52 -17.32 -19.64 -11.49
C LEU A 52 -17.06 -20.39 -10.18
N TRP A 53 -17.87 -21.41 -9.88
CA TRP A 53 -17.65 -22.29 -8.74
C TRP A 53 -16.29 -22.99 -8.85
N LYS A 54 -15.97 -23.56 -10.02
CA LYS A 54 -14.67 -24.19 -10.23
C LYS A 54 -13.51 -23.20 -10.00
N HIS A 55 -13.61 -21.99 -10.52
CA HIS A 55 -12.59 -20.96 -10.36
C HIS A 55 -12.43 -20.56 -8.88
N LEU A 56 -13.53 -20.42 -8.13
CA LEU A 56 -13.50 -20.23 -6.67
C LEU A 56 -12.76 -21.37 -5.97
N GLN A 57 -13.10 -22.63 -6.25
CA GLN A 57 -12.44 -23.80 -5.66
C GLN A 57 -10.93 -23.83 -6.00
N ASP A 58 -10.59 -23.63 -7.28
CA ASP A 58 -9.22 -23.63 -7.77
C ASP A 58 -8.37 -22.48 -7.16
N THR A 59 -9.02 -21.43 -6.66
CA THR A 59 -8.38 -20.26 -6.06
C THR A 59 -8.50 -20.19 -4.53
N GLY A 60 -8.94 -21.28 -3.89
CA GLY A 60 -8.95 -21.43 -2.44
C GLY A 60 -10.22 -20.94 -1.73
N TYR A 61 -11.24 -20.54 -2.47
CA TYR A 61 -12.57 -20.18 -1.95
C TYR A 61 -13.43 -21.44 -1.84
N THR A 62 -13.02 -22.37 -0.97
CA THR A 62 -13.67 -23.68 -0.83
C THR A 62 -14.93 -23.63 0.04
N ASP A 63 -15.05 -22.63 0.90
CA ASP A 63 -16.17 -22.44 1.85
C ASP A 63 -17.29 -21.56 1.26
N VAL A 64 -17.74 -21.89 0.04
CA VAL A 64 -18.83 -21.21 -0.67
C VAL A 64 -19.93 -22.21 -1.00
N ASP A 65 -21.18 -21.85 -0.71
CA ASP A 65 -22.39 -22.64 -0.96
C ASP A 65 -23.30 -21.86 -1.93
N PHE A 66 -23.47 -22.34 -3.15
CA PHE A 66 -24.46 -21.80 -4.08
C PHE A 66 -25.85 -22.24 -3.64
N VAL A 67 -26.80 -21.31 -3.60
CA VAL A 67 -28.11 -21.54 -2.99
C VAL A 67 -29.26 -21.07 -3.89
N GLY A 68 -30.34 -21.84 -3.88
CA GLY A 68 -31.55 -21.54 -4.64
C GLY A 68 -32.48 -22.75 -4.72
N SER A 69 -33.67 -22.53 -5.27
CA SER A 69 -34.71 -23.55 -5.42
C SER A 69 -34.54 -24.43 -6.66
N LEU A 70 -33.77 -23.98 -7.65
CA LEU A 70 -33.49 -24.75 -8.86
C LEU A 70 -32.17 -25.52 -8.73
N PRO A 71 -32.12 -26.78 -9.19
CA PRO A 71 -30.91 -27.59 -9.12
C PRO A 71 -29.83 -27.11 -10.09
N ALA A 72 -28.58 -27.52 -9.85
CA ALA A 72 -27.46 -27.30 -10.75
C ALA A 72 -27.69 -28.03 -12.10
N PRO A 73 -27.72 -27.31 -13.24
CA PRO A 73 -27.79 -27.96 -14.56
C PRO A 73 -26.49 -28.68 -14.90
N GLY A 74 -26.56 -29.73 -15.73
CA GLY A 74 -25.39 -30.52 -16.13
C GLY A 74 -24.44 -29.74 -17.06
N CYS A 75 -23.20 -29.54 -16.61
CA CYS A 75 -22.17 -28.74 -17.33
C CYS A 75 -20.85 -29.51 -17.58
N GLY A 76 -20.91 -30.84 -17.58
CA GLY A 76 -19.75 -31.71 -17.88
C GLY A 76 -18.87 -32.07 -16.68
N PHE A 77 -19.15 -31.53 -15.48
CA PHE A 77 -18.54 -31.92 -14.21
C PHE A 77 -19.48 -31.62 -13.04
N THR A 78 -19.20 -32.20 -11.87
CA THR A 78 -19.94 -31.94 -10.63
C THR A 78 -19.50 -30.61 -10.03
N TYR A 79 -20.47 -29.78 -9.66
CA TYR A 79 -20.27 -28.50 -9.00
C TYR A 79 -21.49 -28.21 -8.14
N ASP A 80 -21.33 -27.28 -7.21
CA ASP A 80 -22.43 -26.69 -6.44
C ASP A 80 -22.96 -25.46 -7.21
N GLY A 81 -24.26 -25.45 -7.50
CA GLY A 81 -24.82 -24.67 -8.61
C GLY A 81 -26.30 -24.33 -8.47
N GLU A 82 -26.86 -24.50 -7.29
CA GLU A 82 -28.23 -24.14 -6.95
C GLU A 82 -28.45 -22.66 -7.21
N ASN A 83 -29.66 -22.32 -7.70
CA ASN A 83 -29.91 -20.98 -8.20
C ASN A 83 -31.39 -20.60 -8.24
N GLU A 84 -31.64 -19.33 -8.52
CA GLU A 84 -32.94 -18.74 -8.83
C GLU A 84 -32.91 -18.14 -10.26
N GLY A 85 -32.48 -18.95 -11.23
CA GLY A 85 -32.44 -18.60 -12.65
C GLY A 85 -33.68 -19.07 -13.40
N HIS A 86 -34.67 -18.20 -13.56
CA HIS A 86 -35.99 -18.57 -14.08
C HIS A 86 -36.20 -18.10 -15.53
N GLY A 87 -36.23 -19.04 -16.47
CA GLY A 87 -36.50 -18.74 -17.87
C GLY A 87 -37.87 -18.06 -18.06
N GLY A 88 -37.89 -16.97 -18.84
CA GLY A 88 -39.10 -16.18 -19.10
C GLY A 88 -39.56 -15.26 -17.96
N TYR A 89 -38.89 -15.27 -16.80
CA TYR A 89 -39.27 -14.40 -15.69
C TYR A 89 -38.74 -12.97 -15.92
N LEU A 90 -39.53 -12.00 -15.48
CA LEU A 90 -39.21 -10.57 -15.54
C LEU A 90 -38.93 -10.07 -14.13
N ALA A 91 -37.96 -9.17 -13.95
CA ALA A 91 -37.71 -8.47 -12.70
C ALA A 91 -38.99 -7.81 -12.17
N THR A 92 -39.73 -7.17 -13.08
CA THR A 92 -41.00 -6.51 -12.78
C THR A 92 -42.08 -7.47 -12.27
N ASN A 93 -42.16 -8.68 -12.82
CA ASN A 93 -43.10 -9.70 -12.36
C ASN A 93 -42.68 -10.27 -10.99
N ILE A 94 -41.40 -10.59 -10.80
CA ILE A 94 -40.87 -11.09 -9.51
C ILE A 94 -41.17 -10.09 -8.39
N ALA A 95 -40.97 -8.80 -8.65
CA ALA A 95 -41.26 -7.73 -7.70
C ALA A 95 -42.77 -7.57 -7.45
N ARG A 96 -43.59 -7.52 -8.52
CA ARG A 96 -45.05 -7.38 -8.43
C ARG A 96 -45.70 -8.53 -7.67
N ASP A 97 -45.28 -9.76 -7.97
CA ASP A 97 -45.89 -10.98 -7.43
C ASP A 97 -45.25 -11.39 -6.09
N ASN A 98 -44.34 -10.58 -5.57
CA ASN A 98 -43.68 -10.76 -4.27
C ASN A 98 -43.06 -12.17 -4.09
N GLN A 99 -42.36 -12.65 -5.13
CA GLN A 99 -41.83 -14.01 -5.17
C GLN A 99 -40.52 -14.17 -4.37
N LEU A 100 -39.65 -13.14 -4.41
CA LEU A 100 -38.31 -13.19 -3.84
C LEU A 100 -38.26 -13.50 -2.32
N PRO A 101 -39.14 -12.97 -1.46
CA PRO A 101 -39.11 -13.28 -0.02
C PRO A 101 -39.17 -14.78 0.31
N GLY A 102 -39.93 -15.56 -0.46
CA GLY A 102 -40.00 -17.02 -0.29
C GLY A 102 -38.64 -17.67 -0.55
N TRP A 103 -38.00 -17.33 -1.67
CA TRP A 103 -36.66 -17.82 -2.03
C TRP A 103 -35.61 -17.41 -1.00
N LEU A 104 -35.62 -16.14 -0.57
CA LEU A 104 -34.70 -15.63 0.46
C LEU A 104 -34.85 -16.37 1.80
N SER A 105 -36.09 -16.63 2.22
CA SER A 105 -36.36 -17.33 3.49
C SER A 105 -35.84 -18.78 3.49
N SER A 106 -35.88 -19.44 2.33
CA SER A 106 -35.40 -20.82 2.14
C SER A 106 -33.88 -20.86 2.01
N ALA A 107 -33.34 -20.08 1.08
CA ALA A 107 -31.94 -20.12 0.68
C ALA A 107 -31.03 -19.35 1.64
N ARG A 108 -31.54 -18.32 2.33
CA ARG A 108 -30.81 -17.44 3.26
C ARG A 108 -29.43 -16.98 2.73
N PRO A 109 -29.37 -16.28 1.59
CA PRO A 109 -28.09 -15.85 1.01
C PRO A 109 -27.41 -14.70 1.77
N ASP A 110 -26.07 -14.72 1.74
CA ASP A 110 -25.20 -13.62 2.16
C ASP A 110 -24.86 -12.70 0.97
N VAL A 111 -24.73 -13.30 -0.22
CA VAL A 111 -24.43 -12.61 -1.48
C VAL A 111 -25.50 -12.97 -2.52
N VAL A 112 -25.97 -11.98 -3.28
CA VAL A 112 -26.84 -12.19 -4.44
C VAL A 112 -26.11 -11.75 -5.70
N LEU A 113 -25.92 -12.66 -6.65
CA LEU A 113 -25.48 -12.37 -8.01
C LEU A 113 -26.72 -12.15 -8.87
N MET A 114 -27.02 -10.90 -9.22
CA MET A 114 -28.24 -10.55 -9.95
C MET A 114 -27.94 -10.29 -11.44
N HIS A 115 -28.28 -11.25 -12.30
CA HIS A 115 -28.28 -11.10 -13.76
C HIS A 115 -29.72 -11.17 -14.29
N LEU A 116 -30.45 -10.07 -14.17
CA LEU A 116 -31.91 -10.05 -14.33
C LEU A 116 -32.33 -8.84 -15.15
N GLY A 117 -33.32 -8.95 -16.04
CA GLY A 117 -33.84 -7.82 -16.82
C GLY A 117 -33.74 -8.00 -18.33
N THR A 118 -33.09 -9.08 -18.77
CA THR A 118 -33.04 -9.50 -20.17
C THR A 118 -34.45 -9.66 -20.73
N ASN A 119 -35.31 -10.38 -19.99
CA ASN A 119 -36.70 -10.59 -20.41
C ASN A 119 -37.54 -9.31 -20.32
N ASP A 120 -37.30 -8.43 -19.34
CA ASP A 120 -38.01 -7.15 -19.25
C ASP A 120 -37.71 -6.28 -20.47
N VAL A 121 -36.44 -6.16 -20.84
CA VAL A 121 -35.99 -5.46 -22.05
C VAL A 121 -36.63 -6.07 -23.31
N TRP A 122 -36.64 -7.40 -23.41
CA TRP A 122 -37.25 -8.11 -24.52
C TRP A 122 -38.75 -7.79 -24.64
N ASN A 123 -39.44 -7.70 -23.50
CA ASN A 123 -40.87 -7.36 -23.41
C ASN A 123 -41.16 -5.84 -23.45
N ASN A 124 -40.20 -5.02 -23.90
CA ASN A 124 -40.36 -3.57 -24.04
C ASN A 124 -40.74 -2.85 -22.72
N ILE A 125 -40.24 -3.36 -21.59
CA ILE A 125 -40.39 -2.68 -20.30
C ILE A 125 -39.35 -1.55 -20.21
N PRO A 126 -39.74 -0.30 -19.89
CA PRO A 126 -38.81 0.81 -19.75
C PRO A 126 -37.78 0.57 -18.64
N ALA A 127 -36.53 1.01 -18.85
CA ALA A 127 -35.44 0.89 -17.87
C ALA A 127 -35.81 1.45 -16.49
N SER A 128 -36.53 2.57 -16.42
CA SER A 128 -37.00 3.15 -15.15
C SER A 128 -37.94 2.21 -14.38
N THR A 129 -38.83 1.51 -15.07
CA THR A 129 -39.74 0.53 -14.46
C THR A 129 -38.97 -0.69 -13.96
N ILE A 130 -37.95 -1.14 -14.70
CA ILE A 130 -37.06 -2.23 -14.29
C ILE A 130 -36.28 -1.85 -13.02
N LEU A 131 -35.73 -0.63 -12.96
CA LEU A 131 -35.00 -0.15 -11.77
C LEU A 131 -35.92 0.08 -10.55
N ASN A 132 -37.19 0.42 -10.76
CA ASN A 132 -38.17 0.41 -9.67
C ASN A 132 -38.37 -1.01 -9.13
N ALA A 133 -38.45 -2.02 -10.00
CA ALA A 133 -38.50 -3.41 -9.58
C ALA A 133 -37.23 -3.83 -8.83
N TYR A 134 -36.04 -3.49 -9.34
CA TYR A 134 -34.79 -3.74 -8.62
C TYR A 134 -34.77 -3.12 -7.22
N SER A 135 -35.31 -1.90 -7.07
CA SER A 135 -35.41 -1.23 -5.77
C SER A 135 -36.31 -2.00 -4.80
N THR A 136 -37.45 -2.52 -5.27
CA THR A 136 -38.33 -3.40 -4.50
C THR A 136 -37.63 -4.69 -4.09
N LEU A 137 -36.95 -5.35 -5.05
CA LEU A 137 -36.21 -6.59 -4.79
C LEU A 137 -35.08 -6.37 -3.77
N LEU A 138 -34.32 -5.28 -3.90
CA LEU A 138 -33.29 -4.90 -2.94
C LEU A 138 -33.87 -4.64 -1.53
N GLY A 139 -35.05 -4.02 -1.45
CA GLY A 139 -35.77 -3.84 -0.18
C GLY A 139 -36.12 -5.19 0.46
N GLN A 140 -36.60 -6.15 -0.32
CA GLN A 140 -36.91 -7.51 0.15
C GLN A 140 -35.63 -8.26 0.58
N MET A 141 -34.54 -8.14 -0.18
CA MET A 141 -33.22 -8.68 0.16
C MET A 141 -32.76 -8.18 1.53
N ARG A 142 -32.80 -6.86 1.75
CA ARG A 142 -32.39 -6.22 3.01
C ARG A 142 -33.31 -6.53 4.17
N ALA A 143 -34.60 -6.73 3.92
CA ALA A 143 -35.54 -7.19 4.93
C ALA A 143 -35.22 -8.63 5.41
N SER A 144 -34.74 -9.49 4.50
CA SER A 144 -34.31 -10.84 4.86
C SER A 144 -32.94 -10.86 5.54
N ASN A 145 -31.99 -10.06 5.05
CA ASN A 145 -30.65 -9.93 5.60
C ASN A 145 -30.19 -8.47 5.42
N PRO A 146 -30.15 -7.65 6.50
CA PRO A 146 -29.74 -6.25 6.42
C PRO A 146 -28.31 -6.04 5.93
N ALA A 147 -27.46 -7.08 5.98
CA ALA A 147 -26.06 -7.06 5.56
C ALA A 147 -25.82 -7.70 4.18
N ILE A 148 -26.89 -8.03 3.44
CA ILE A 148 -26.76 -8.72 2.15
C ILE A 148 -25.94 -7.91 1.15
N LYS A 149 -25.05 -8.58 0.44
CA LYS A 149 -24.20 -7.97 -0.59
C LYS A 149 -24.80 -8.25 -1.95
N LEU A 150 -25.12 -7.20 -2.70
CA LEU A 150 -25.67 -7.34 -4.04
C LEU A 150 -24.57 -7.12 -5.08
N VAL A 151 -24.34 -8.11 -5.93
CA VAL A 151 -23.48 -7.96 -7.10
C VAL A 151 -24.40 -8.02 -8.33
N VAL A 152 -24.60 -6.89 -9.00
CA VAL A 152 -25.57 -6.72 -10.09
C VAL A 152 -24.88 -6.58 -11.44
N ALA A 153 -25.36 -7.28 -12.46
CA ALA A 153 -24.85 -7.15 -13.81
C ALA A 153 -25.42 -5.90 -14.51
N GLN A 154 -24.59 -5.14 -15.21
CA GLN A 154 -25.00 -4.63 -16.51
C GLN A 154 -25.12 -5.85 -17.41
N ILE A 155 -26.31 -6.13 -17.93
CA ILE A 155 -26.61 -7.39 -18.62
C ILE A 155 -25.86 -7.48 -19.96
N ILE A 156 -25.56 -8.70 -20.41
CA ILE A 156 -24.92 -8.93 -21.72
C ILE A 156 -25.75 -8.32 -22.86
N PRO A 157 -25.12 -8.01 -24.02
CA PRO A 157 -25.84 -7.57 -25.19
C PRO A 157 -26.76 -8.67 -25.70
N MET A 158 -27.86 -8.24 -26.33
CA MET A 158 -28.77 -9.16 -26.99
C MET A 158 -29.18 -8.64 -28.36
N ASN A 159 -29.31 -9.57 -29.30
CA ASN A 159 -29.81 -9.32 -30.64
C ASN A 159 -30.63 -10.52 -31.15
N PRO A 160 -31.76 -10.84 -30.50
CA PRO A 160 -32.62 -11.92 -30.96
C PRO A 160 -33.27 -11.54 -32.31
N SER A 161 -33.49 -12.55 -33.16
CA SER A 161 -34.02 -12.37 -34.52
C SER A 161 -35.38 -11.68 -34.60
N ASN A 162 -36.17 -11.69 -33.52
CA ASN A 162 -37.51 -11.11 -33.44
C ASN A 162 -37.57 -9.76 -32.69
N CYS A 163 -36.44 -9.15 -32.30
CA CYS A 163 -36.45 -7.86 -31.61
C CYS A 163 -35.22 -6.99 -31.95
N SER A 164 -35.33 -6.21 -33.03
CA SER A 164 -34.27 -5.27 -33.45
C SER A 164 -34.03 -4.12 -32.46
N ALA A 165 -35.04 -3.76 -31.65
CA ALA A 165 -34.92 -2.70 -30.64
C ALA A 165 -34.26 -3.17 -29.33
N CYS A 166 -34.08 -4.47 -29.14
CA CYS A 166 -33.64 -5.02 -27.85
C CYS A 166 -32.20 -4.59 -27.49
N GLY A 167 -31.27 -4.53 -28.45
CA GLY A 167 -29.91 -4.07 -28.19
C GLY A 167 -29.84 -2.64 -27.65
N GLN A 168 -30.65 -1.72 -28.20
CA GLN A 168 -30.73 -0.34 -27.71
C GLN A 168 -31.35 -0.29 -26.31
N ARG A 169 -32.42 -1.05 -26.06
CA ARG A 169 -33.05 -1.09 -24.74
C ARG A 169 -32.12 -1.66 -23.65
N VAL A 170 -31.26 -2.63 -23.99
CA VAL A 170 -30.21 -3.08 -23.07
C VAL A 170 -29.23 -1.95 -22.79
N THR A 171 -28.82 -1.21 -23.83
CA THR A 171 -27.94 -0.04 -23.68
C THR A 171 -28.54 0.98 -22.71
N ASP A 172 -29.85 1.27 -22.85
CA ASP A 172 -30.57 2.21 -21.99
C ASP A 172 -30.63 1.72 -20.52
N LEU A 173 -30.90 0.43 -20.30
CA LEU A 173 -30.90 -0.17 -18.96
C LEU A 173 -29.49 -0.15 -18.35
N ASN A 174 -28.49 -0.62 -19.08
CA ASN A 174 -27.10 -0.68 -18.62
C ASN A 174 -26.53 0.70 -18.30
N ALA A 175 -26.92 1.76 -19.03
CA ALA A 175 -26.53 3.13 -18.71
C ALA A 175 -27.10 3.61 -17.36
N ALA A 176 -28.27 3.11 -16.97
CA ALA A 176 -28.96 3.55 -15.75
C ALA A 176 -28.55 2.77 -14.49
N ILE A 177 -28.16 1.49 -14.61
CA ILE A 177 -27.79 0.61 -13.49
C ILE A 177 -26.70 1.21 -12.57
N PRO A 178 -25.58 1.77 -13.08
CA PRO A 178 -24.55 2.35 -12.22
C PRO A 178 -25.06 3.50 -11.34
N GLY A 179 -25.94 4.35 -11.88
CA GLY A 179 -26.56 5.44 -11.13
C GLY A 179 -27.46 4.92 -10.02
N TRP A 180 -28.29 3.92 -10.34
CA TRP A 180 -29.16 3.25 -9.36
C TRP A 180 -28.36 2.56 -8.25
N ALA A 181 -27.32 1.80 -8.60
CA ALA A 181 -26.49 1.08 -7.64
C ALA A 181 -25.81 2.04 -6.66
N ARG A 182 -25.21 3.14 -7.16
CA ARG A 182 -24.60 4.17 -6.29
C ARG A 182 -25.61 4.82 -5.36
N ALA A 183 -26.82 5.14 -5.85
CA ALA A 183 -27.85 5.78 -5.04
C ALA A 183 -28.40 4.87 -3.92
N ASN A 184 -28.31 3.55 -4.10
CA ASN A 184 -28.89 2.58 -3.16
C ASN A 184 -27.86 1.80 -2.34
N SER A 185 -26.56 1.88 -2.66
CA SER A 185 -25.48 1.19 -1.95
C SER A 185 -25.27 1.76 -0.55
N THR A 186 -24.97 0.89 0.42
CA THR A 186 -24.67 1.28 1.81
C THR A 186 -23.46 0.53 2.32
N ALA A 187 -22.82 1.00 3.40
CA ALA A 187 -21.69 0.29 3.99
C ALA A 187 -22.06 -1.12 4.51
N ALA A 188 -23.26 -1.28 5.06
CA ALA A 188 -23.73 -2.56 5.60
C ALA A 188 -24.20 -3.54 4.49
N SER A 189 -24.79 -3.01 3.41
CA SER A 189 -25.30 -3.77 2.27
C SER A 189 -24.81 -3.10 0.97
N PRO A 190 -23.55 -3.35 0.58
CA PRO A 190 -22.95 -2.75 -0.60
C PRO A 190 -23.54 -3.35 -1.89
N ILE A 191 -23.59 -2.51 -2.92
CA ILE A 191 -23.97 -2.91 -4.29
C ILE A 191 -22.76 -2.73 -5.21
N THR A 192 -22.34 -3.81 -5.85
CA THR A 192 -21.25 -3.83 -6.84
C THR A 192 -21.82 -4.06 -8.22
N VAL A 193 -21.47 -3.20 -9.18
CA VAL A 193 -21.90 -3.36 -10.58
C VAL A 193 -20.83 -4.11 -11.35
N VAL A 194 -21.25 -5.14 -12.11
CA VAL A 194 -20.39 -5.94 -12.98
C VAL A 194 -20.75 -5.66 -14.43
N ASP A 195 -19.78 -5.19 -15.21
CA ASP A 195 -19.94 -4.99 -16.64
C ASP A 195 -19.84 -6.33 -17.39
N GLN A 196 -21.00 -6.93 -17.72
CA GLN A 196 -21.07 -8.10 -18.59
C GLN A 196 -21.20 -7.73 -20.08
N TRP A 197 -21.29 -6.43 -20.39
CA TRP A 197 -21.58 -5.93 -21.72
C TRP A 197 -20.31 -5.70 -22.55
N THR A 198 -19.32 -5.01 -22.00
CA THR A 198 -18.16 -4.54 -22.78
C THR A 198 -17.31 -5.71 -23.28
N GLY A 199 -17.12 -5.76 -24.61
CA GLY A 199 -16.36 -6.81 -25.30
C GLY A 199 -17.13 -8.11 -25.52
N PHE A 200 -18.43 -8.13 -25.24
CA PHE A 200 -19.32 -9.26 -25.51
C PHE A 200 -19.98 -9.09 -26.89
N SER A 201 -19.92 -10.12 -27.73
CA SER A 201 -20.45 -10.13 -29.10
C SER A 201 -21.66 -11.04 -29.19
N THR A 202 -22.83 -10.51 -29.54
CA THR A 202 -24.02 -11.35 -29.75
C THR A 202 -23.80 -12.40 -30.83
N ALA A 203 -22.97 -12.13 -31.83
CA ALA A 203 -22.72 -13.07 -32.92
C ALA A 203 -21.71 -14.17 -32.54
N ALA A 204 -20.66 -13.81 -31.80
CA ALA A 204 -19.57 -14.74 -31.49
C ALA A 204 -19.75 -15.47 -30.15
N ASP A 205 -20.43 -14.85 -29.18
CA ASP A 205 -20.49 -15.31 -27.80
C ASP A 205 -21.86 -15.85 -27.39
N THR A 206 -22.85 -15.83 -28.28
CA THR A 206 -24.18 -16.42 -28.01
C THR A 206 -24.51 -17.52 -29.01
N THR A 207 -25.51 -18.33 -28.67
CA THR A 207 -26.04 -19.38 -29.56
C THR A 207 -27.20 -18.86 -30.42
N ASP A 208 -28.00 -17.94 -29.89
CA ASP A 208 -29.27 -17.49 -30.49
C ASP A 208 -29.44 -15.97 -30.51
N GLY A 209 -28.35 -15.23 -30.28
CA GLY A 209 -28.36 -13.78 -30.12
C GLY A 209 -28.59 -13.33 -28.67
N VAL A 210 -28.85 -14.25 -27.73
CA VAL A 210 -29.17 -13.92 -26.32
C VAL A 210 -28.42 -14.80 -25.33
N HIS A 211 -28.48 -16.12 -25.48
CA HIS A 211 -27.92 -17.07 -24.52
C HIS A 211 -26.45 -17.35 -24.80
N PRO A 212 -25.56 -17.23 -23.80
CA PRO A 212 -24.13 -17.39 -23.99
C PRO A 212 -23.79 -18.81 -24.47
N ASN A 213 -22.89 -18.91 -25.45
CA ASN A 213 -22.42 -20.20 -25.94
C ASN A 213 -21.30 -20.77 -25.04
N THR A 214 -21.00 -22.05 -25.21
CA THR A 214 -19.98 -22.76 -24.43
C THR A 214 -18.55 -22.47 -24.87
N SER A 215 -18.35 -21.97 -26.10
CA SER A 215 -17.01 -21.73 -26.65
C SER A 215 -16.35 -20.47 -26.11
N THR A 216 -17.11 -19.39 -25.91
CA THR A 216 -16.55 -18.09 -25.51
C THR A 216 -17.44 -17.32 -24.52
N GLY A 217 -18.76 -17.32 -24.71
CA GLY A 217 -19.66 -16.47 -23.93
C GLY A 217 -19.74 -16.85 -22.44
N ILE A 218 -19.82 -18.14 -22.15
CA ILE A 218 -19.89 -18.66 -20.78
C ILE A 218 -18.62 -18.29 -19.98
N GLN A 219 -17.44 -18.42 -20.60
CA GLN A 219 -16.17 -18.04 -19.98
C GLN A 219 -16.10 -16.53 -19.70
N LYS A 220 -16.55 -15.69 -20.65
CA LYS A 220 -16.57 -14.23 -20.45
C LYS A 220 -17.45 -13.84 -19.27
N ILE A 221 -18.65 -14.40 -19.16
CA ILE A 221 -19.56 -14.10 -18.04
C ILE A 221 -18.94 -14.49 -16.70
N GLU A 222 -18.37 -15.68 -16.62
CA GLU A 222 -17.67 -16.17 -15.44
C GLU A 222 -16.55 -15.22 -15.02
N SER A 223 -15.66 -14.86 -15.94
CA SER A 223 -14.45 -14.11 -15.62
C SER A 223 -14.72 -12.68 -15.17
N ARG A 224 -15.91 -12.14 -15.50
CA ARG A 224 -16.42 -10.86 -14.99
C ARG A 224 -17.08 -10.99 -13.62
N TRP A 225 -17.77 -12.11 -13.36
CA TRP A 225 -18.38 -12.37 -12.05
C TRP A 225 -17.34 -12.64 -10.97
N TYR A 226 -16.31 -13.43 -11.29
CA TYR A 226 -15.33 -13.92 -10.34
C TYR A 226 -14.71 -12.84 -9.43
N PRO A 227 -14.06 -11.78 -9.96
CA PRO A 227 -13.41 -10.78 -9.10
C PRO A 227 -14.42 -10.01 -8.23
N ALA A 228 -15.65 -9.79 -8.74
CA ALA A 228 -16.70 -9.09 -8.00
C ALA A 228 -17.31 -9.96 -6.90
N LEU A 229 -17.49 -11.26 -7.16
CA LEU A 229 -17.95 -12.22 -6.16
C LEU A 229 -16.89 -12.41 -5.06
N VAL A 230 -15.63 -12.60 -5.41
CA VAL A 230 -14.52 -12.69 -4.45
C VAL A 230 -14.51 -11.48 -3.50
N SER A 231 -14.61 -10.27 -4.06
CA SER A 231 -14.72 -9.04 -3.26
C SER A 231 -15.96 -9.05 -2.35
N ALA A 232 -17.11 -9.51 -2.85
CA ALA A 232 -18.32 -9.64 -2.05
C ALA A 232 -18.20 -10.72 -0.96
N LEU A 233 -17.45 -11.79 -1.16
CA LEU A 233 -17.23 -12.81 -0.12
C LEU A 233 -16.41 -12.26 1.07
N GLY A 234 -15.78 -11.09 0.92
CA GLY A 234 -15.00 -10.47 1.99
C GLY A 234 -13.71 -11.22 2.30
N ALA A 235 -13.28 -12.13 1.42
CA ALA A 235 -11.90 -12.55 1.46
C ALA A 235 -11.10 -11.40 0.84
N GLU A 236 -10.26 -10.76 1.66
CA GLU A 236 -9.06 -10.13 1.13
C GLU A 236 -8.41 -11.16 0.19
N PRO A 237 -8.06 -10.79 -1.05
CA PRO A 237 -7.27 -11.69 -1.87
C PRO A 237 -6.06 -12.14 -1.05
N PRO A 238 -5.66 -13.43 -1.14
CA PRO A 238 -4.52 -13.90 -0.36
C PRO A 238 -3.37 -12.92 -0.57
N ALA A 239 -2.85 -12.39 0.54
CA ALA A 239 -1.81 -11.37 0.50
C ALA A 239 -0.72 -11.84 -0.46
N ALA A 240 -0.40 -10.99 -1.44
CA ALA A 240 0.63 -11.30 -2.41
C ALA A 240 1.92 -11.70 -1.66
N VAL A 241 2.53 -12.80 -2.07
CA VAL A 241 3.73 -13.30 -1.41
C VAL A 241 4.94 -12.67 -2.10
N GLY A 242 5.84 -12.06 -1.33
CA GLY A 242 7.06 -11.47 -1.83
C GLY A 242 6.86 -10.13 -2.55
N LEU A 243 7.50 -9.94 -3.70
CA LEU A 243 7.36 -8.69 -4.47
C LEU A 243 5.89 -8.49 -4.84
N HIS A 244 5.37 -7.31 -4.54
CA HIS A 244 3.99 -7.00 -4.85
C HIS A 244 3.70 -5.54 -5.17
N VAL A 245 2.47 -5.25 -5.60
CA VAL A 245 1.98 -3.90 -5.87
C VAL A 245 1.23 -3.35 -4.65
N GLU A 246 1.59 -2.14 -4.24
CA GLU A 246 0.82 -1.31 -3.32
C GLU A 246 0.47 0.02 -4.00
N GLY A 247 -0.78 0.15 -4.46
CA GLY A 247 -1.22 1.28 -5.26
C GLY A 247 -0.41 1.39 -6.56
N ALA A 248 0.28 2.51 -6.74
CA ALA A 248 1.12 2.75 -7.93
C ALA A 248 2.58 2.29 -7.78
N ARG A 249 2.92 1.57 -6.70
CA ARG A 249 4.30 1.20 -6.37
C ARG A 249 4.50 -0.31 -6.39
N VAL A 250 5.69 -0.72 -6.79
CA VAL A 250 6.21 -2.05 -6.48
C VAL A 250 6.87 -1.99 -5.11
N VAL A 251 6.61 -2.97 -4.27
CA VAL A 251 7.17 -3.13 -2.93
C VAL A 251 7.71 -4.56 -2.75
N GLU A 252 8.64 -4.73 -1.82
CA GLU A 252 9.14 -6.03 -1.37
C GLU A 252 8.12 -6.72 -0.43
N GLY A 253 8.39 -7.96 -0.03
CA GLY A 253 7.47 -8.73 0.82
C GLY A 253 7.20 -8.11 2.20
N ASP A 254 8.05 -7.18 2.65
CA ASP A 254 7.88 -6.42 3.89
C ASP A 254 7.21 -5.05 3.70
N GLY A 255 6.79 -4.71 2.47
CA GLY A 255 6.18 -3.43 2.11
C GLY A 255 7.20 -2.33 1.76
N THR A 256 8.51 -2.62 1.77
CA THR A 256 9.53 -1.63 1.39
C THR A 256 9.39 -1.28 -0.10
N PRO A 257 9.30 0.00 -0.50
CA PRO A 257 9.25 0.38 -1.90
C PRO A 257 10.50 -0.07 -2.67
N PHE A 258 10.28 -0.79 -3.78
CA PHE A 258 11.34 -1.26 -4.67
C PHE A 258 11.23 -0.57 -6.02
N VAL A 259 12.25 0.21 -6.38
CA VAL A 259 12.32 0.94 -7.65
C VAL A 259 13.39 0.31 -8.52
N MET A 260 12.97 -0.35 -9.60
CA MET A 260 13.90 -1.04 -10.51
C MET A 260 14.86 -0.05 -11.18
N ARG A 261 16.15 -0.37 -11.13
CA ARG A 261 17.26 0.31 -11.78
C ARG A 261 18.18 -0.76 -12.34
N GLY A 262 18.00 -1.07 -13.63
CA GLY A 262 18.60 -2.26 -14.20
C GLY A 262 18.80 -2.22 -15.69
N VAL A 263 19.12 -3.40 -16.22
CA VAL A 263 19.44 -3.61 -17.63
C VAL A 263 18.82 -4.92 -18.12
N ASN A 264 18.61 -5.01 -19.42
CA ASN A 264 18.20 -6.22 -20.11
C ASN A 264 19.42 -7.07 -20.49
N HIS A 265 19.33 -8.40 -20.33
CA HIS A 265 20.36 -9.36 -20.71
C HIS A 265 19.77 -10.48 -21.58
N ALA A 266 20.31 -10.62 -22.79
CA ALA A 266 19.85 -11.50 -23.85
C ALA A 266 20.23 -12.99 -23.65
N HIS A 267 19.83 -13.58 -22.52
CA HIS A 267 20.30 -14.91 -22.09
C HIS A 267 19.99 -16.03 -23.09
N VAL A 268 18.78 -16.09 -23.64
CA VAL A 268 18.39 -17.17 -24.58
C VAL A 268 19.32 -17.27 -25.80
N TRP A 269 19.88 -16.14 -26.26
CA TRP A 269 20.84 -16.08 -27.38
C TRP A 269 22.29 -16.24 -26.95
N TYR A 270 22.61 -15.97 -25.69
CA TYR A 270 23.98 -15.93 -25.16
C TYR A 270 24.12 -16.67 -23.83
N GLN A 271 23.64 -17.91 -23.76
CA GLN A 271 23.53 -18.69 -22.51
C GLN A 271 24.86 -18.90 -21.77
N SER A 272 26.00 -18.81 -22.46
CA SER A 272 27.33 -18.92 -21.87
C SER A 272 27.82 -17.63 -21.19
N GLN A 273 27.17 -16.48 -21.43
CA GLN A 273 27.57 -15.18 -20.90
C GLN A 273 27.08 -14.94 -19.46
N THR A 274 27.16 -15.96 -18.61
CA THR A 274 26.65 -15.95 -17.23
C THR A 274 27.41 -14.99 -16.30
N ARG A 275 28.62 -14.55 -16.69
CA ARG A 275 29.35 -13.51 -15.96
C ARG A 275 28.64 -12.15 -16.03
N ALA A 276 27.82 -11.92 -17.06
CA ALA A 276 27.09 -10.67 -17.26
C ALA A 276 26.27 -10.29 -16.02
N PHE A 277 25.68 -11.23 -15.28
CA PHE A 277 24.92 -10.94 -14.06
C PHE A 277 25.77 -10.23 -12.99
N ALA A 278 26.99 -10.74 -12.72
CA ALA A 278 27.90 -10.13 -11.76
C ALA A 278 28.48 -8.81 -12.29
N ASP A 279 28.76 -8.74 -13.60
CA ASP A 279 29.30 -7.53 -14.22
C ASP A 279 28.25 -6.40 -14.21
N ILE A 280 26.99 -6.69 -14.56
CA ILE A 280 25.84 -5.78 -14.44
C ILE A 280 25.69 -5.29 -13.00
N LYS A 281 25.79 -6.19 -12.01
CA LYS A 281 25.74 -5.82 -10.59
C LYS A 281 26.88 -4.87 -10.20
N SER A 282 28.08 -5.04 -10.77
CA SER A 282 29.23 -4.16 -10.47
C SER A 282 29.01 -2.69 -10.86
N PHE A 283 28.01 -2.42 -11.71
CA PHE A 283 27.54 -1.08 -12.04
C PHE A 283 26.41 -0.57 -11.13
N GLY A 284 26.10 -1.30 -10.06
CA GLY A 284 25.12 -0.92 -9.06
C GLY A 284 23.69 -1.31 -9.41
N ALA A 285 23.43 -2.02 -10.51
CA ALA A 285 22.09 -2.47 -10.86
C ALA A 285 21.46 -3.26 -9.69
N ASN A 286 20.17 -3.03 -9.46
CA ASN A 286 19.38 -3.80 -8.49
C ASN A 286 18.47 -4.83 -9.16
N THR A 287 18.31 -4.73 -10.48
CA THR A 287 17.42 -5.58 -11.28
C THR A 287 18.11 -5.96 -12.58
N VAL A 288 17.88 -7.19 -13.04
CA VAL A 288 18.20 -7.61 -14.42
C VAL A 288 16.96 -8.22 -15.03
N ARG A 289 16.63 -7.81 -16.26
CA ARG A 289 15.59 -8.44 -17.07
C ARG A 289 16.23 -9.44 -18.03
N VAL A 290 15.81 -10.69 -17.94
CA VAL A 290 16.49 -11.83 -18.56
C VAL A 290 15.61 -12.42 -19.64
N VAL A 291 16.10 -12.34 -20.87
CA VAL A 291 15.42 -12.82 -22.08
C VAL A 291 15.42 -14.34 -22.12
N LEU A 292 14.24 -14.97 -22.08
CA LEU A 292 14.05 -16.42 -22.18
C LEU A 292 13.33 -16.80 -23.48
N GLY A 293 13.46 -18.06 -23.87
CA GLY A 293 12.72 -18.64 -24.99
C GLY A 293 11.60 -19.57 -24.53
N SER A 294 10.42 -19.50 -25.15
CA SER A 294 9.31 -20.45 -24.89
C SER A 294 9.22 -21.60 -25.90
N GLY A 295 9.98 -21.55 -27.00
CA GLY A 295 10.09 -22.65 -27.98
C GLY A 295 9.43 -22.39 -29.33
N GLN A 296 8.79 -21.24 -29.54
CA GLN A 296 8.06 -20.94 -30.78
C GLN A 296 8.97 -20.29 -31.84
N ARG A 297 9.92 -19.45 -31.42
CA ARG A 297 10.92 -18.77 -32.24
C ARG A 297 12.33 -19.17 -31.85
N TRP A 298 12.60 -19.21 -30.54
CA TRP A 298 13.89 -19.62 -29.99
C TRP A 298 13.72 -20.83 -29.07
N GLY A 299 14.81 -21.57 -28.84
CA GLY A 299 14.76 -22.81 -28.05
C GLY A 299 14.15 -22.59 -26.67
N PRO A 300 13.29 -23.50 -26.17
CA PRO A 300 12.66 -23.33 -24.87
C PRO A 300 13.74 -23.33 -23.79
N THR A 301 13.73 -22.33 -22.91
CA THR A 301 14.62 -22.32 -21.74
C THR A 301 14.04 -23.25 -20.67
N PRO A 302 14.64 -24.43 -20.41
CA PRO A 302 14.03 -25.44 -19.55
C PRO A 302 14.06 -25.02 -18.07
N ALA A 303 13.22 -25.64 -17.23
CA ALA A 303 13.12 -25.33 -15.81
C ALA A 303 14.48 -25.38 -15.06
N ALA A 304 15.38 -26.30 -15.42
CA ALA A 304 16.71 -26.38 -14.84
C ALA A 304 17.58 -25.15 -15.15
N GLU A 305 17.45 -24.61 -16.36
CA GLU A 305 18.16 -23.40 -16.79
C GLU A 305 17.54 -22.16 -16.14
N VAL A 306 16.21 -22.09 -16.07
CA VAL A 306 15.50 -21.04 -15.32
C VAL A 306 15.96 -21.00 -13.86
N GLY A 307 16.06 -22.17 -13.20
CA GLY A 307 16.58 -22.26 -11.84
C GLY A 307 18.04 -21.78 -11.70
N SER A 308 18.88 -22.03 -12.72
CA SER A 308 20.27 -21.58 -12.76
C SER A 308 20.37 -20.06 -12.92
N VAL A 309 19.57 -19.47 -13.81
CA VAL A 309 19.45 -18.01 -14.01
C VAL A 309 19.00 -17.32 -12.72
N VAL A 310 17.96 -17.84 -12.06
CA VAL A 310 17.50 -17.31 -10.76
C VAL A 310 18.62 -17.39 -9.71
N GLY A 311 19.40 -18.49 -9.72
CA GLY A 311 20.59 -18.62 -8.89
C GLY A 311 21.64 -17.53 -9.14
N LEU A 312 21.94 -17.21 -10.40
CA LEU A 312 22.89 -16.16 -10.79
C LEU A 312 22.40 -14.76 -10.37
N CYS A 313 21.11 -14.48 -10.57
CA CYS A 313 20.46 -13.26 -10.08
C CYS A 313 20.65 -13.10 -8.57
N LYS A 314 20.31 -14.13 -7.78
CA LYS A 314 20.42 -14.12 -6.31
C LYS A 314 21.86 -14.01 -5.82
N GLN A 315 22.78 -14.76 -6.43
CA GLN A 315 24.22 -14.67 -6.11
C GLN A 315 24.75 -13.26 -6.33
N SER A 316 24.25 -12.59 -7.38
CA SER A 316 24.61 -11.21 -7.72
C SER A 316 23.74 -10.18 -6.97
N LYS A 317 22.84 -10.60 -6.07
CA LYS A 317 21.90 -9.72 -5.36
C LYS A 317 21.10 -8.80 -6.30
N LEU A 318 20.56 -9.39 -7.35
CA LEU A 318 19.68 -8.76 -8.34
C LEU A 318 18.27 -9.35 -8.19
N ILE A 319 17.25 -8.50 -8.31
CA ILE A 319 15.90 -8.96 -8.63
C ILE A 319 15.89 -9.40 -10.10
N CYS A 320 15.29 -10.55 -10.35
CA CYS A 320 15.29 -11.22 -11.64
C CYS A 320 13.92 -11.01 -12.32
N VAL A 321 13.85 -10.17 -13.35
CA VAL A 321 12.65 -10.06 -14.19
C VAL A 321 12.82 -11.06 -15.33
N LEU A 322 12.10 -12.18 -15.28
CA LEU A 322 12.17 -13.20 -16.33
C LEU A 322 11.08 -12.91 -17.36
N GLU A 323 11.43 -12.95 -18.65
CA GLU A 323 10.50 -12.64 -19.73
C GLU A 323 10.57 -13.69 -20.85
N VAL A 324 9.43 -14.00 -21.49
CA VAL A 324 9.36 -14.85 -22.69
C VAL A 324 9.42 -13.98 -23.94
N HIS A 325 10.49 -14.12 -24.73
CA HIS A 325 10.72 -13.19 -25.84
C HIS A 325 9.96 -13.58 -27.11
N ASP A 326 9.54 -14.84 -27.24
CA ASP A 326 8.91 -15.38 -28.46
C ASP A 326 7.60 -14.66 -28.82
N THR A 327 6.95 -13.96 -27.90
CA THR A 327 5.69 -13.22 -28.15
C THR A 327 5.88 -11.92 -28.94
N THR A 328 7.11 -11.45 -29.06
CA THR A 328 7.47 -10.14 -29.64
C THR A 328 6.84 -9.95 -31.02
N GLY A 329 5.91 -8.98 -31.10
CA GLY A 329 5.27 -8.55 -32.35
C GLY A 329 4.09 -9.40 -32.84
N TYR A 330 3.47 -10.24 -31.99
CA TYR A 330 2.34 -11.09 -32.42
C TYR A 330 1.20 -10.32 -33.14
N GLY A 331 0.66 -10.93 -34.19
CA GLY A 331 -0.27 -10.28 -35.12
C GLY A 331 0.39 -9.52 -36.28
N GLU A 332 1.72 -9.35 -36.24
CA GLU A 332 2.53 -8.76 -37.31
C GLU A 332 3.77 -9.60 -37.62
N GLN A 333 4.57 -9.93 -36.59
CA GLN A 333 5.76 -10.74 -36.72
C GLN A 333 5.41 -12.22 -36.93
N SER A 334 5.89 -12.77 -38.05
CA SER A 334 5.71 -14.19 -38.35
C SER A 334 6.39 -15.07 -37.29
N GLY A 335 5.69 -16.10 -36.83
CA GLY A 335 6.17 -17.05 -35.82
C GLY A 335 6.09 -16.55 -34.38
N ALA A 336 5.63 -15.33 -34.13
CA ALA A 336 5.44 -14.82 -32.77
C ALA A 336 4.41 -15.65 -31.99
N ALA A 337 4.76 -15.98 -30.75
CA ALA A 337 3.90 -16.73 -29.83
C ALA A 337 2.73 -15.87 -29.34
N THR A 338 1.63 -16.52 -28.97
CA THR A 338 0.57 -15.85 -28.20
C THR A 338 0.93 -15.79 -26.72
N LEU A 339 0.31 -14.87 -25.97
CA LEU A 339 0.37 -14.88 -24.51
C LEU A 339 -0.15 -16.19 -23.88
N ASP A 340 -1.05 -16.91 -24.57
CA ASP A 340 -1.53 -18.22 -24.14
C ASP A 340 -0.43 -19.30 -24.23
N GLN A 341 0.39 -19.24 -25.28
CA GLN A 341 1.56 -20.11 -25.41
C GLN A 341 2.65 -19.75 -24.39
N ALA A 342 2.91 -18.46 -24.17
CA ALA A 342 3.82 -18.01 -23.12
C ALA A 342 3.34 -18.43 -21.72
N ALA A 343 2.04 -18.32 -21.43
CA ALA A 343 1.47 -18.80 -20.17
C ALA A 343 1.66 -20.32 -19.98
N SER A 344 1.51 -21.09 -21.05
CA SER A 344 1.78 -22.54 -21.03
C SER A 344 3.25 -22.85 -20.71
N TYR A 345 4.18 -22.06 -21.26
CA TYR A 345 5.59 -22.15 -20.92
C TYR A 345 5.84 -21.85 -19.44
N TRP A 346 5.33 -20.74 -18.91
CA TRP A 346 5.50 -20.39 -17.49
C TRP A 346 4.99 -21.48 -16.54
N ILE A 347 3.84 -22.07 -16.86
CA ILE A 347 3.27 -23.20 -16.11
C ILE A 347 4.20 -24.42 -16.17
N SER A 348 4.80 -24.70 -17.33
CA SER A 348 5.72 -25.83 -17.50
C SER A 348 7.00 -25.70 -16.68
N VAL A 349 7.47 -24.47 -16.40
CA VAL A 349 8.67 -24.19 -15.59
C VAL A 349 8.34 -23.75 -14.17
N ALA A 350 7.07 -23.84 -13.74
CA ALA A 350 6.61 -23.34 -12.45
C ALA A 350 7.37 -23.94 -11.24
N SER A 351 7.92 -25.14 -11.37
CA SER A 351 8.74 -25.77 -10.34
C SER A 351 10.04 -25.01 -10.03
N ALA A 352 10.58 -24.26 -10.98
CA ALA A 352 11.75 -23.40 -10.78
C ALA A 352 11.38 -22.01 -10.22
N LEU A 353 10.10 -21.64 -10.28
CA LEU A 353 9.62 -20.30 -9.93
C LEU A 353 8.97 -20.25 -8.54
N LYS A 354 8.15 -21.24 -8.18
CA LYS A 354 7.46 -21.29 -6.89
C LYS A 354 8.47 -21.22 -5.73
N GLY A 355 8.20 -20.37 -4.76
CA GLY A 355 9.10 -20.06 -3.64
C GLY A 355 10.17 -19.00 -3.95
N GLN A 356 10.17 -18.42 -5.16
CA GLN A 356 11.09 -17.34 -5.56
C GLN A 356 10.39 -15.97 -5.65
N GLU A 357 9.21 -15.80 -5.06
CA GLU A 357 8.37 -14.61 -5.22
C GLU A 357 9.02 -13.32 -4.66
N ASN A 358 9.96 -13.44 -3.71
CA ASN A 358 10.76 -12.33 -3.22
C ASN A 358 11.88 -11.88 -4.19
N TYR A 359 12.24 -12.73 -5.14
CA TYR A 359 13.44 -12.56 -5.97
C TYR A 359 13.13 -12.42 -7.46
N VAL A 360 11.96 -12.89 -7.88
CA VAL A 360 11.59 -13.06 -9.29
C VAL A 360 10.29 -12.33 -9.60
N VAL A 361 10.31 -11.58 -10.69
CA VAL A 361 9.13 -11.03 -11.37
C VAL A 361 8.92 -11.81 -12.65
N ILE A 362 7.69 -12.20 -12.95
CA ILE A 362 7.34 -12.90 -14.20
C ILE A 362 6.76 -11.88 -15.16
N ASN A 363 7.52 -11.51 -16.19
CA ASN A 363 7.02 -10.73 -17.31
C ASN A 363 6.39 -11.67 -18.35
N LEU A 364 5.07 -11.53 -18.53
CA LEU A 364 4.24 -12.55 -19.20
C LEU A 364 4.75 -12.93 -20.60
N GLY A 365 5.19 -11.95 -21.36
CA GLY A 365 5.88 -12.10 -22.64
C GLY A 365 6.29 -10.73 -23.17
N ASN A 366 7.45 -10.66 -23.81
CA ASN A 366 7.97 -9.44 -24.41
C ASN A 366 7.05 -8.94 -25.51
N GLU A 367 6.70 -7.65 -25.46
CA GLU A 367 6.05 -6.92 -26.55
C GLU A 367 4.97 -7.74 -27.29
N PRO A 368 3.95 -8.25 -26.57
CA PRO A 368 3.22 -9.44 -27.00
C PRO A 368 2.24 -9.19 -28.15
N PHE A 369 2.25 -8.01 -28.75
CA PHE A 369 1.43 -7.61 -29.89
C PHE A 369 2.20 -6.60 -30.76
N GLY A 370 2.15 -6.80 -32.07
CA GLY A 370 2.68 -5.85 -33.07
C GLY A 370 1.73 -4.69 -33.36
N ASN A 371 1.83 -4.10 -34.54
CA ASN A 371 1.09 -2.90 -34.96
C ASN A 371 -0.30 -3.17 -35.54
N ASN A 372 -0.71 -4.43 -35.64
CA ASN A 372 -2.03 -4.77 -36.16
C ASN A 372 -3.12 -4.33 -35.17
N ALA A 373 -3.81 -3.23 -35.47
CA ALA A 373 -4.78 -2.62 -34.56
C ALA A 373 -5.90 -3.57 -34.12
N GLN A 374 -6.38 -4.45 -35.00
CA GLN A 374 -7.44 -5.41 -34.67
C GLN A 374 -6.94 -6.49 -33.70
N VAL A 375 -5.71 -6.97 -33.88
CA VAL A 375 -5.12 -7.95 -32.98
C VAL A 375 -4.75 -7.28 -31.65
N SER A 376 -4.12 -6.11 -31.68
CA SER A 376 -3.72 -5.35 -30.49
C SER A 376 -4.89 -4.89 -29.65
N ALA A 377 -6.07 -4.66 -30.23
CA ALA A 377 -7.30 -4.38 -29.47
C ALA A 377 -7.70 -5.52 -28.52
N THR A 378 -7.18 -6.74 -28.72
CA THR A 378 -7.43 -7.89 -27.83
C THR A 378 -6.44 -7.99 -26.67
N TRP A 379 -5.45 -7.09 -26.59
CA TRP A 379 -4.37 -7.09 -25.59
C TRP A 379 -4.89 -7.27 -24.16
N ALA A 380 -5.90 -6.49 -23.74
CA ALA A 380 -6.40 -6.54 -22.37
C ALA A 380 -7.01 -7.90 -22.03
N SER A 381 -7.78 -8.49 -22.96
CA SER A 381 -8.37 -9.82 -22.76
C SER A 381 -7.31 -10.92 -22.72
N ALA A 382 -6.37 -10.93 -23.65
CA ALA A 382 -5.34 -11.96 -23.71
C ALA A 382 -4.40 -11.91 -22.49
N THR A 383 -4.03 -10.70 -22.07
CA THR A 383 -3.22 -10.46 -20.86
C THR A 383 -3.94 -10.93 -19.61
N SER A 384 -5.22 -10.56 -19.45
CA SER A 384 -6.04 -11.02 -18.32
C SER A 384 -6.15 -12.54 -18.27
N SER A 385 -6.39 -13.20 -19.41
CA SER A 385 -6.45 -14.66 -19.48
C SER A 385 -5.12 -15.33 -19.12
N ALA A 386 -3.98 -14.79 -19.57
CA ALA A 386 -2.67 -15.30 -19.19
C ALA A 386 -2.42 -15.16 -17.68
N ILE A 387 -2.76 -14.01 -17.09
CA ILE A 387 -2.70 -13.78 -15.64
C ILE A 387 -3.53 -14.83 -14.90
N SER A 388 -4.81 -14.99 -15.25
CA SER A 388 -5.69 -15.98 -14.58
C SER A 388 -5.14 -17.40 -14.65
N ARG A 389 -4.54 -17.79 -15.78
CA ARG A 389 -3.90 -19.12 -15.92
C ARG A 389 -2.68 -19.29 -15.03
N LEU A 390 -1.80 -18.28 -14.93
CA LEU A 390 -0.64 -18.32 -14.04
C LEU A 390 -1.07 -18.39 -12.58
N ARG A 391 -2.07 -17.60 -12.19
CA ARG A 391 -2.65 -17.62 -10.84
C ARG A 391 -3.29 -18.98 -10.53
N GLY A 392 -4.06 -19.55 -11.44
CA GLY A 392 -4.65 -20.89 -11.32
C GLY A 392 -3.61 -22.02 -11.24
N ALA A 393 -2.41 -21.81 -11.78
CA ALA A 393 -1.28 -22.73 -11.63
C ALA A 393 -0.51 -22.53 -10.30
N GLY A 394 -0.92 -21.56 -9.47
CA GLY A 394 -0.33 -21.25 -8.18
C GLY A 394 0.95 -20.41 -8.26
N LEU A 395 1.15 -19.63 -9.32
CA LEU A 395 2.24 -18.64 -9.39
C LEU A 395 1.78 -17.33 -8.73
N GLN A 396 2.41 -16.97 -7.61
CA GLN A 396 2.02 -15.84 -6.76
C GLN A 396 2.93 -14.61 -6.94
N HIS A 397 3.92 -14.70 -7.82
CA HIS A 397 4.89 -13.64 -8.14
C HIS A 397 4.21 -12.34 -8.54
N LEU A 398 4.90 -11.21 -8.35
CA LEU A 398 4.60 -10.01 -9.12
C LEU A 398 4.64 -10.36 -10.62
N LEU A 399 3.53 -10.10 -11.31
CA LEU A 399 3.46 -10.25 -12.76
C LEU A 399 3.76 -8.90 -13.42
N MET A 400 4.44 -8.93 -14.57
CA MET A 400 4.70 -7.76 -15.39
C MET A 400 4.05 -7.93 -16.77
N ALA A 401 3.24 -6.97 -17.19
CA ALA A 401 2.54 -6.99 -18.47
C ALA A 401 3.07 -5.88 -19.39
N ASP A 402 3.68 -6.27 -20.51
CA ASP A 402 4.17 -5.34 -21.53
C ASP A 402 3.02 -4.82 -22.39
N ALA A 403 3.17 -3.57 -22.83
CA ALA A 403 2.22 -2.93 -23.71
C ALA A 403 2.16 -3.59 -25.11
N PRO A 404 1.05 -3.41 -25.86
CA PRO A 404 1.01 -3.80 -27.26
C PRO A 404 1.80 -2.81 -28.13
N MET A 405 1.80 -3.04 -29.45
CA MET A 405 2.48 -2.18 -30.43
C MET A 405 3.99 -2.14 -30.21
N TRP A 406 4.60 -3.34 -30.12
CA TRP A 406 6.02 -3.50 -29.84
C TRP A 406 6.42 -2.84 -28.51
N GLY A 407 5.55 -2.95 -27.49
CA GLY A 407 5.77 -2.34 -26.18
C GLY A 407 5.63 -0.81 -26.14
N GLN A 408 5.56 -0.11 -27.28
CA GLN A 408 5.56 1.35 -27.33
C GLN A 408 4.17 1.97 -27.12
N ASP A 409 3.11 1.18 -27.21
CA ASP A 409 1.73 1.61 -26.95
C ASP A 409 1.30 2.91 -27.65
N TRP A 410 1.76 3.16 -28.88
CA TRP A 410 1.44 4.41 -29.58
C TRP A 410 -0.07 4.59 -29.81
N GLY A 411 -0.84 3.49 -29.76
CA GLY A 411 -2.30 3.48 -29.80
C GLY A 411 -2.99 3.68 -28.44
N ASN A 412 -2.22 3.82 -27.34
CA ASN A 412 -2.72 3.96 -25.96
C ASN A 412 -3.62 2.83 -25.47
N ILE A 413 -3.46 1.61 -26.02
CA ILE A 413 -4.31 0.47 -25.68
C ILE A 413 -4.01 0.02 -24.25
N MET A 414 -2.74 -0.12 -23.86
CA MET A 414 -2.40 -0.44 -22.48
C MET A 414 -2.79 0.72 -21.56
N ARG A 415 -2.43 1.96 -21.92
CA ARG A 415 -2.77 3.17 -21.13
C ARG A 415 -4.24 3.22 -20.74
N ASP A 416 -5.13 2.94 -21.70
CA ASP A 416 -6.58 3.07 -21.50
C ASP A 416 -7.23 1.83 -20.88
N ASN A 417 -6.57 0.66 -20.93
CA ASN A 417 -7.15 -0.62 -20.49
C ASN A 417 -6.44 -1.29 -19.30
N ALA A 418 -5.29 -0.79 -18.85
CA ALA A 418 -4.49 -1.38 -17.77
C ALA A 418 -5.28 -1.59 -16.47
N ALA A 419 -6.16 -0.66 -16.10
CA ALA A 419 -7.02 -0.81 -14.93
C ALA A 419 -7.89 -2.09 -14.99
N SER A 420 -8.40 -2.42 -16.18
CA SER A 420 -9.20 -3.63 -16.38
C SER A 420 -8.39 -4.92 -16.22
N VAL A 421 -7.12 -4.90 -16.64
CA VAL A 421 -6.19 -6.03 -16.49
C VAL A 421 -5.81 -6.22 -15.02
N LEU A 422 -5.47 -5.14 -14.31
CA LEU A 422 -5.20 -5.22 -12.87
C LEU A 422 -6.42 -5.69 -12.08
N ASN A 423 -7.63 -5.29 -12.50
CA ASN A 423 -8.88 -5.76 -11.91
C ASN A 423 -9.13 -7.26 -12.13
N ALA A 424 -8.58 -7.83 -13.21
CA ALA A 424 -8.71 -9.25 -13.53
C ALA A 424 -7.68 -10.13 -12.81
N ASP A 425 -6.60 -9.56 -12.27
CA ASP A 425 -5.67 -10.29 -11.40
C ASP A 425 -6.33 -10.50 -10.01
N PRO A 426 -6.66 -11.75 -9.61
CA PRO A 426 -7.20 -12.00 -8.28
C PRO A 426 -6.34 -11.47 -7.15
N GLN A 427 -5.01 -11.43 -7.33
CA GLN A 427 -4.09 -10.93 -6.31
C GLN A 427 -3.83 -9.43 -6.40
N ARG A 428 -4.39 -8.73 -7.41
CA ARG A 428 -4.07 -7.32 -7.72
C ARG A 428 -2.56 -7.06 -7.78
N ASN A 429 -1.76 -8.06 -8.18
CA ASN A 429 -0.32 -8.05 -8.10
C ASN A 429 0.32 -8.08 -9.50
N THR A 430 0.00 -7.07 -10.30
CA THR A 430 0.49 -6.90 -11.67
C THR A 430 1.02 -5.47 -11.87
N VAL A 431 2.26 -5.35 -12.36
CA VAL A 431 2.88 -4.09 -12.81
C VAL A 431 2.85 -3.99 -14.33
N PHE A 432 2.66 -2.79 -14.87
CA PHE A 432 2.66 -2.56 -16.31
C PHE A 432 4.03 -2.10 -16.79
N SER A 433 4.40 -2.50 -18.01
CA SER A 433 5.70 -2.22 -18.60
C SER A 433 5.53 -1.51 -19.95
N ILE A 434 6.13 -0.34 -20.08
CA ILE A 434 6.21 0.44 -21.33
C ILE A 434 7.62 0.37 -21.89
N HIS A 435 7.75 0.19 -23.20
CA HIS A 435 9.04 0.22 -23.89
C HIS A 435 9.17 1.54 -24.64
N MET A 436 10.15 2.36 -24.24
CA MET A 436 10.28 3.73 -24.72
C MET A 436 11.40 3.86 -25.74
N TYR A 437 11.06 3.71 -27.03
CA TYR A 437 11.94 3.98 -28.17
C TYR A 437 11.49 5.25 -28.93
N GLY A 438 11.54 5.27 -30.26
CA GLY A 438 11.37 6.49 -31.06
C GLY A 438 9.99 7.14 -30.94
N VAL A 439 8.96 6.43 -30.45
CA VAL A 439 7.66 7.03 -30.10
C VAL A 439 7.84 8.12 -29.05
N TYR A 440 8.73 7.91 -28.07
CA TYR A 440 8.92 8.77 -26.89
C TYR A 440 10.12 9.71 -27.05
N ASN A 441 10.24 10.32 -28.23
CA ASN A 441 11.32 11.23 -28.62
C ASN A 441 11.22 12.67 -28.08
N THR A 442 10.31 12.94 -27.14
CA THR A 442 10.16 14.28 -26.54
C THR A 442 9.72 14.16 -25.10
N ALA A 443 10.14 15.12 -24.28
CA ALA A 443 9.74 15.21 -22.89
C ALA A 443 8.22 15.22 -22.68
N ASP A 444 7.45 15.87 -23.55
CA ASP A 444 5.99 15.93 -23.43
C ASP A 444 5.35 14.55 -23.57
N LYS A 445 5.80 13.72 -24.51
CA LYS A 445 5.27 12.36 -24.69
C LYS A 445 5.62 11.46 -23.51
N VAL A 446 6.85 11.54 -23.01
CA VAL A 446 7.30 10.80 -21.82
C VAL A 446 6.45 11.18 -20.61
N ASN A 447 6.33 12.48 -20.33
CA ASN A 447 5.56 13.00 -19.20
C ASN A 447 4.07 12.64 -19.31
N ALA A 448 3.46 12.82 -20.49
CA ALA A 448 2.05 12.51 -20.68
C ALA A 448 1.72 11.05 -20.39
N TYR A 449 2.57 10.11 -20.80
CA TYR A 449 2.36 8.69 -20.54
C TYR A 449 2.52 8.35 -19.06
N PHE A 450 3.57 8.86 -18.40
CA PHE A 450 3.75 8.69 -16.96
C PHE A 450 2.60 9.29 -16.14
N ASP A 451 2.14 10.48 -16.50
CA ASP A 451 1.06 11.16 -15.80
C ASP A 451 -0.29 10.47 -16.00
N ALA A 452 -0.52 9.83 -17.15
CA ALA A 452 -1.71 9.01 -17.38
C ALA A 452 -1.80 7.86 -16.36
N PHE A 453 -0.74 7.07 -16.18
CA PHE A 453 -0.71 5.99 -15.18
C PHE A 453 -0.83 6.50 -13.75
N ARG A 454 -0.11 7.60 -13.44
CA ARG A 454 -0.17 8.23 -12.12
C ARG A 454 -1.58 8.70 -11.78
N SER A 455 -2.32 9.27 -12.74
CA SER A 455 -3.66 9.83 -12.52
C SER A 455 -4.69 8.78 -12.08
N VAL A 456 -4.49 7.52 -12.47
CA VAL A 456 -5.35 6.38 -12.11
C VAL A 456 -4.72 5.46 -11.07
N GLY A 457 -3.56 5.83 -10.53
CA GLY A 457 -2.89 5.09 -9.44
C GLY A 457 -2.37 3.72 -9.83
N LEU A 458 -1.99 3.50 -11.09
CA LEU A 458 -1.49 2.22 -11.57
C LEU A 458 0.05 2.14 -11.53
N PRO A 459 0.62 0.96 -11.21
CA PRO A 459 2.06 0.75 -11.18
C PRO A 459 2.66 0.67 -12.60
N LEU A 460 3.76 1.38 -12.84
CA LEU A 460 4.42 1.44 -14.15
C LEU A 460 5.95 1.30 -14.02
N VAL A 461 6.54 0.55 -14.95
CA VAL A 461 7.99 0.41 -15.16
C VAL A 461 8.30 0.70 -16.63
N VAL A 462 9.42 1.35 -16.91
CA VAL A 462 9.99 1.41 -18.27
C VAL A 462 10.81 0.13 -18.47
N GLY A 463 10.19 -0.91 -19.04
CA GLY A 463 10.81 -2.25 -19.16
C GLY A 463 11.94 -2.33 -20.18
N GLU A 464 11.90 -1.43 -21.17
CA GLU A 464 12.96 -1.21 -22.14
C GLU A 464 13.01 0.25 -22.57
N PHE A 465 14.20 0.74 -22.88
CA PHE A 465 14.42 2.00 -23.56
C PHE A 465 15.85 2.02 -24.10
N GLY A 466 16.07 2.81 -25.15
CA GLY A 466 17.37 3.00 -25.80
C GLY A 466 17.79 4.46 -25.86
N HIS A 467 18.87 4.70 -26.60
CA HIS A 467 19.29 6.03 -27.05
C HIS A 467 19.56 5.89 -28.56
N ASN A 468 18.99 6.76 -29.40
CA ASN A 468 18.92 6.57 -30.86
C ASN A 468 18.13 5.30 -31.26
N HIS A 469 17.13 5.40 -32.14
CA HIS A 469 16.43 4.22 -32.67
C HIS A 469 15.90 4.47 -34.10
N SER A 470 15.66 3.40 -34.85
CA SER A 470 15.28 3.48 -36.27
C SER A 470 13.94 4.20 -36.53
N ASP A 471 13.07 4.25 -35.54
CA ASP A 471 11.77 4.93 -35.57
C ASP A 471 11.77 6.32 -34.88
N GLY A 472 12.92 6.78 -34.40
CA GLY A 472 13.12 8.09 -33.77
C GLY A 472 14.16 8.05 -32.65
N ASP A 473 14.70 9.22 -32.29
CA ASP A 473 15.66 9.37 -31.19
C ASP A 473 14.90 9.47 -29.85
N PRO A 474 14.91 8.45 -28.97
CA PRO A 474 14.19 8.48 -27.70
C PRO A 474 14.77 9.56 -26.77
N ASP A 475 13.94 10.24 -25.97
CA ASP A 475 14.40 11.25 -25.00
C ASP A 475 14.80 10.58 -23.68
N GLU A 476 15.93 9.86 -23.70
CA GLU A 476 16.43 9.05 -22.58
C GLU A 476 16.76 9.91 -21.34
N ASP A 477 17.17 11.15 -21.55
CA ASP A 477 17.41 12.12 -20.48
C ASP A 477 16.13 12.41 -19.70
N THR A 478 15.02 12.67 -20.40
CA THR A 478 13.73 12.86 -19.75
C THR A 478 13.22 11.56 -19.14
N ILE A 479 13.34 10.42 -19.82
CA ILE A 479 12.93 9.12 -19.27
C ILE A 479 13.58 8.87 -17.91
N LEU A 480 14.91 8.99 -17.82
CA LEU A 480 15.67 8.78 -16.60
C LEU A 480 15.31 9.80 -15.50
N ALA A 481 15.27 11.08 -15.85
CA ALA A 481 14.96 12.14 -14.88
C ALA A 481 13.53 12.02 -14.32
N GLN A 482 12.55 11.75 -15.18
CA GLN A 482 11.15 11.71 -14.81
C GLN A 482 10.77 10.40 -14.13
N ALA A 483 11.42 9.28 -14.48
CA ALA A 483 11.31 8.03 -13.74
C ALA A 483 11.87 8.19 -12.32
N GLN A 484 13.04 8.84 -12.17
CA GLN A 484 13.61 9.12 -10.86
C GLN A 484 12.69 10.04 -10.02
N ALA A 485 12.21 11.14 -10.61
CA ALA A 485 11.35 12.10 -9.90
C ALA A 485 10.00 11.51 -9.46
N ARG A 486 9.46 10.53 -10.21
CA ARG A 486 8.18 9.88 -9.90
C ARG A 486 8.32 8.56 -9.14
N GLY A 487 9.55 8.06 -8.94
CA GLY A 487 9.80 6.75 -8.32
C GLY A 487 9.38 5.56 -9.19
N LEU A 488 9.42 5.71 -10.52
CA LEU A 488 9.14 4.64 -11.47
C LEU A 488 10.41 3.83 -11.74
N GLY A 489 10.26 2.52 -11.97
CA GLY A 489 11.38 1.65 -12.36
C GLY A 489 11.80 1.85 -13.82
N TYR A 490 13.06 1.55 -14.15
CA TYR A 490 13.52 1.46 -15.54
C TYR A 490 14.54 0.33 -15.73
N LEU A 491 14.58 -0.21 -16.94
CA LEU A 491 15.48 -1.27 -17.39
C LEU A 491 15.99 -0.95 -18.80
N GLY A 492 17.27 -0.62 -18.96
CA GLY A 492 17.81 -0.22 -20.27
C GLY A 492 18.04 -1.40 -21.20
N TRP A 493 17.83 -1.21 -22.50
CA TRP A 493 18.16 -2.20 -23.53
C TRP A 493 19.48 -1.85 -24.23
N SER A 494 20.48 -2.73 -24.29
CA SER A 494 20.68 -3.94 -23.48
C SER A 494 22.18 -4.13 -23.15
N TRP A 495 22.53 -5.11 -22.32
CA TRP A 495 23.92 -5.29 -21.88
C TRP A 495 24.92 -5.39 -23.04
N SER A 496 24.73 -6.36 -23.94
CA SER A 496 25.56 -6.58 -25.13
C SER A 496 24.90 -7.63 -26.04
N GLY A 497 25.35 -7.71 -27.29
CA GLY A 497 25.00 -8.79 -28.21
C GLY A 497 23.86 -8.47 -29.18
N ASN A 498 23.49 -7.20 -29.32
CA ASN A 498 22.56 -6.77 -30.35
C ASN A 498 23.12 -7.05 -31.76
N SER A 499 22.22 -7.31 -32.71
CA SER A 499 22.59 -7.43 -34.13
C SER A 499 23.07 -6.09 -34.69
N SER A 500 23.81 -6.12 -35.81
CA SER A 500 24.52 -4.93 -36.33
C SER A 500 23.61 -3.73 -36.66
N ASP A 501 22.34 -3.98 -36.96
CA ASP A 501 21.32 -2.97 -37.25
C ASP A 501 20.86 -2.19 -36.01
N VAL A 502 21.02 -2.76 -34.81
CA VAL A 502 20.68 -2.14 -33.52
C VAL A 502 21.84 -2.20 -32.52
N GLY A 503 23.07 -2.44 -33.00
CA GLY A 503 24.27 -2.59 -32.17
C GLY A 503 24.66 -1.34 -31.38
N TYR A 504 24.12 -0.17 -31.75
CA TYR A 504 24.27 1.06 -30.96
C TYR A 504 23.60 0.97 -29.57
N LEU A 505 22.69 0.02 -29.35
CA LEU A 505 22.04 -0.23 -28.06
C LEU A 505 22.86 -1.14 -27.12
N ASP A 506 24.04 -1.62 -27.53
CA ASP A 506 24.93 -2.34 -26.61
C ASP A 506 25.49 -1.37 -25.56
N MET A 507 25.37 -1.70 -24.27
CA MET A 507 26.02 -0.93 -23.20
C MET A 507 27.52 -1.22 -23.11
N VAL A 508 27.92 -2.45 -23.42
CA VAL A 508 29.32 -2.86 -23.45
C VAL A 508 29.65 -3.58 -24.74
N ASN A 509 30.88 -3.40 -25.23
CA ASN A 509 31.35 -4.13 -26.41
C ASN A 509 31.68 -5.57 -26.04
N SER A 510 31.10 -6.54 -26.76
CA SER A 510 31.47 -7.96 -26.66
C SER A 510 31.43 -8.53 -25.22
N PHE A 511 30.43 -8.13 -24.43
CA PHE A 511 30.27 -8.52 -23.02
C PHE A 511 31.44 -8.10 -22.10
N ASP A 512 32.33 -7.18 -22.50
CA ASP A 512 33.46 -6.72 -21.69
C ASP A 512 33.09 -5.50 -20.84
N PRO A 513 32.95 -5.63 -19.50
CA PRO A 513 32.59 -4.51 -18.63
C PRO A 513 33.65 -3.39 -18.57
N ALA A 514 34.88 -3.63 -19.03
CA ALA A 514 35.90 -2.60 -19.14
C ALA A 514 35.75 -1.73 -20.39
N SER A 515 34.93 -2.15 -21.37
CA SER A 515 34.74 -1.48 -22.64
C SER A 515 33.30 -0.98 -22.83
N LEU A 516 32.94 0.07 -22.07
CA LEU A 516 31.65 0.75 -22.20
C LEU A 516 31.50 1.47 -23.55
N THR A 517 30.31 1.39 -24.13
CA THR A 517 29.90 2.26 -25.24
C THR A 517 29.45 3.63 -24.72
N SER A 518 29.14 4.57 -25.63
CA SER A 518 28.50 5.83 -25.24
C SER A 518 27.17 5.59 -24.52
N TRP A 519 26.41 4.59 -24.94
CA TRP A 519 25.16 4.20 -24.29
C TRP A 519 25.40 3.74 -22.85
N GLY A 520 26.31 2.78 -22.68
CA GLY A 520 26.65 2.22 -21.38
C GLY A 520 27.14 3.30 -20.44
N GLN A 521 27.98 4.22 -20.93
CA GLN A 521 28.41 5.36 -20.12
C GLN A 521 27.23 6.24 -19.67
N ARG A 522 26.27 6.52 -20.57
CA ARG A 522 25.10 7.34 -20.25
C ARG A 522 24.20 6.69 -19.20
N ILE A 523 23.81 5.43 -19.38
CA ILE A 523 22.83 4.79 -18.49
C ILE A 523 23.45 4.30 -17.18
N LEU A 524 24.69 3.81 -17.20
CA LEU A 524 25.34 3.26 -16.01
C LEU A 524 25.89 4.37 -15.11
N ASN A 525 26.60 5.34 -15.71
CA ASN A 525 27.39 6.34 -14.98
C ASN A 525 26.84 7.77 -15.08
N GLY A 526 25.90 8.04 -15.99
CA GLY A 526 25.35 9.37 -16.20
C GLY A 526 24.31 9.81 -15.16
N THR A 527 23.87 11.06 -15.27
CA THR A 527 22.85 11.65 -14.39
C THR A 527 21.54 10.86 -14.45
N ASN A 528 20.95 10.64 -13.27
CA ASN A 528 19.81 9.76 -13.01
C ASN A 528 20.03 8.29 -13.44
N GLY A 529 21.27 7.93 -13.78
CA GLY A 529 21.66 6.58 -14.19
C GLY A 529 21.74 5.60 -13.01
N ILE A 530 22.15 4.38 -13.33
CA ILE A 530 22.07 3.23 -12.40
C ILE A 530 22.94 3.47 -11.17
N ARG A 531 24.22 3.83 -11.33
CA ARG A 531 25.12 4.05 -10.18
C ARG A 531 24.62 5.14 -9.22
N GLN A 532 23.96 6.16 -9.76
CA GLN A 532 23.50 7.29 -8.96
C GLN A 532 22.21 6.98 -8.19
N THR A 533 21.30 6.20 -8.78
CA THR A 533 19.90 6.11 -8.29
C THR A 533 19.48 4.73 -7.81
N SER A 534 20.22 3.68 -8.18
CA SER A 534 19.92 2.31 -7.77
C SER A 534 20.06 2.11 -6.27
N LYS A 535 19.19 1.26 -5.72
CA LYS A 535 19.24 0.79 -4.34
C LYS A 535 19.01 -0.71 -4.35
N GLU A 536 19.88 -1.46 -3.68
CA GLU A 536 19.70 -2.91 -3.56
C GLU A 536 18.38 -3.21 -2.85
N ALA A 537 17.69 -4.28 -3.28
CA ALA A 537 16.51 -4.77 -2.58
C ALA A 537 16.86 -5.11 -1.12
N THR A 538 16.00 -4.76 -0.17
CA THR A 538 16.20 -5.01 1.27
C THR A 538 16.32 -6.48 1.59
N ILE A 539 15.69 -7.35 0.78
CA ILE A 539 15.86 -8.81 0.88
C ILE A 539 17.34 -9.26 0.77
N TYR A 540 18.20 -8.45 0.16
CA TYR A 540 19.65 -8.69 0.06
C TYR A 540 20.52 -7.82 0.98
N GLY A 541 19.90 -6.91 1.75
CA GLY A 541 20.57 -6.03 2.71
C GLY A 541 20.30 -4.52 2.54
N GLY A 542 19.61 -4.08 1.48
CA GLY A 542 19.01 -2.74 1.37
C GLY A 542 19.98 -1.56 1.19
N GLY A 543 21.28 -1.79 1.11
CA GLY A 543 22.29 -0.74 0.92
C GLY A 543 22.35 -0.25 -0.52
N ASN A 544 22.97 0.92 -0.76
CA ASN A 544 23.38 1.31 -2.10
C ASN A 544 24.61 0.46 -2.49
N PRO A 545 24.51 -0.52 -3.42
CA PRO A 545 25.46 -1.64 -3.52
C PRO A 545 26.83 -1.29 -4.16
N GLY A 546 27.17 -0.01 -4.27
CA GLY A 546 28.40 0.45 -4.92
C GLY A 546 29.18 1.53 -4.18
N ASP A 547 28.70 2.04 -3.04
CA ASP A 547 29.37 3.12 -2.31
C ASP A 547 30.06 2.61 -1.04
N THR A 548 31.39 2.56 -1.08
CA THR A 548 32.22 2.09 0.04
C THR A 548 32.98 3.22 0.73
N GLN A 549 32.78 4.46 0.31
CA GLN A 549 33.54 5.59 0.82
C GLN A 549 32.71 6.30 1.92
N PRO A 550 33.23 6.43 3.15
CA PRO A 550 32.54 7.18 4.18
C PRO A 550 32.48 8.68 3.89
N PRO A 551 31.41 9.36 4.34
CA PRO A 551 31.34 10.82 4.31
C PRO A 551 32.53 11.49 5.03
N SER A 552 32.84 12.70 4.61
CA SER A 552 33.78 13.57 5.36
C SER A 552 33.29 13.83 6.79
N THR A 553 34.22 14.15 7.69
CA THR A 553 33.88 14.44 9.09
C THR A 553 33.07 15.74 9.20
N PRO A 554 31.92 15.75 9.90
CA PRO A 554 31.13 16.97 10.09
C PRO A 554 31.92 18.07 10.82
N GLY A 555 31.52 19.32 10.67
CA GLY A 555 32.05 20.42 11.48
C GLY A 555 31.80 20.21 12.98
N THR A 556 32.63 20.81 13.83
CA THR A 556 32.40 20.84 15.29
C THR A 556 31.06 21.51 15.59
N PRO A 557 30.14 20.86 16.33
CA PRO A 557 28.83 21.44 16.60
C PRO A 557 28.94 22.72 17.43
N THR A 558 27.96 23.60 17.28
CA THR A 558 27.77 24.81 18.10
C THR A 558 26.40 24.73 18.76
N SER A 559 26.28 25.25 19.99
CA SER A 559 25.03 25.23 20.75
C SER A 559 24.37 26.61 20.82
N SER A 560 23.05 26.66 20.70
CA SER A 560 22.21 27.83 20.93
C SER A 560 20.93 27.46 21.69
N GLY A 561 20.14 28.45 22.11
CA GLY A 561 18.85 28.21 22.77
C GLY A 561 18.93 27.42 24.08
N VAL A 562 20.02 27.56 24.83
CA VAL A 562 20.28 26.77 26.04
C VAL A 562 19.33 27.17 27.17
N THR A 563 18.47 26.24 27.56
CA THR A 563 17.53 26.37 28.70
C THR A 563 17.97 25.46 29.84
N SER A 564 17.13 25.34 30.87
CA SER A 564 17.33 24.37 31.95
C SER A 564 17.11 22.92 31.52
N THR A 565 16.37 22.68 30.43
CA THR A 565 15.95 21.33 30.00
C THR A 565 16.15 21.05 28.52
N GLY A 566 16.82 21.92 27.78
CA GLY A 566 17.06 21.70 26.35
C GLY A 566 17.97 22.73 25.70
N LEU A 567 18.40 22.43 24.48
CA LEU A 567 19.26 23.27 23.63
C LEU A 567 19.11 22.87 22.15
N THR A 568 19.69 23.67 21.26
CA THR A 568 19.78 23.35 19.83
C THR A 568 21.25 23.30 19.40
N LEU A 569 21.60 22.28 18.62
CA LEU A 569 22.91 22.11 18.00
C LEU A 569 22.85 22.44 16.52
N ASN A 570 23.91 23.07 16.00
CA ASN A 570 24.11 23.30 14.56
C ASN A 570 25.57 23.01 14.18
N TRP A 571 25.82 22.47 12.99
CA TRP A 571 27.17 22.18 12.49
C TRP A 571 27.30 22.43 10.98
N THR A 572 28.54 22.44 10.49
CA THR A 572 28.81 22.48 9.05
C THR A 572 28.61 21.10 8.43
N ALA A 573 27.94 21.04 7.27
CA ALA A 573 27.63 19.80 6.57
C ALA A 573 28.88 19.04 6.12
N SER A 574 28.77 17.71 6.09
CA SER A 574 29.71 16.82 5.42
C SER A 574 29.42 16.76 3.92
N THR A 575 30.46 16.48 3.13
CA THR A 575 30.37 16.04 1.73
C THR A 575 30.69 14.56 1.60
N ASP A 576 30.20 13.96 0.53
CA ASP A 576 30.37 12.56 0.17
C ASP A 576 30.35 12.39 -1.37
N ASN A 577 30.90 11.29 -1.90
CA ASN A 577 30.95 11.00 -3.34
C ASN A 577 29.58 10.65 -3.95
N VAL A 578 28.64 10.11 -3.16
CA VAL A 578 27.26 9.85 -3.59
C VAL A 578 26.30 10.80 -2.88
N GLY A 579 26.44 10.96 -1.58
CA GLY A 579 25.67 11.92 -0.81
C GLY A 579 25.45 11.53 0.65
N VAL A 580 25.47 12.55 1.51
CA VAL A 580 25.17 12.40 2.94
C VAL A 580 23.66 12.32 3.14
N THR A 581 23.19 11.27 3.79
CA THR A 581 21.75 11.03 4.05
C THR A 581 21.33 11.46 5.46
N GLY A 582 22.28 11.62 6.38
CA GLY A 582 21.99 12.19 7.68
C GLY A 582 23.18 12.20 8.63
N TYR A 583 22.86 12.49 9.88
CA TYR A 583 23.81 12.65 10.96
C TYR A 583 23.31 11.96 12.23
N ASP A 584 24.21 11.28 12.94
CA ASP A 584 23.96 10.76 14.27
C ASP A 584 24.54 11.71 15.32
N VAL A 585 23.73 12.09 16.30
CA VAL A 585 24.11 13.01 17.38
C VAL A 585 24.44 12.20 18.62
N LEU A 586 25.67 12.33 19.11
CA LEU A 586 26.14 11.65 20.32
C LEU A 586 26.29 12.63 21.46
N ARG A 587 25.81 12.24 22.65
CA ARG A 587 25.85 13.02 23.89
C ARG A 587 26.58 12.25 24.99
N ALA A 588 27.33 12.97 25.81
CA ALA A 588 27.88 12.47 27.07
C ALA A 588 27.53 13.44 28.21
N VAL A 589 27.33 12.91 29.42
CA VAL A 589 27.12 13.73 30.63
C VAL A 589 28.45 13.89 31.36
N GLY A 590 28.84 15.12 31.68
CA GLY A 590 30.13 15.42 32.31
C GLY A 590 31.30 14.76 31.54
N SER A 591 32.16 14.02 32.23
CA SER A 591 33.27 13.27 31.63
C SER A 591 32.91 11.84 31.19
N GLY A 592 31.63 11.48 31.14
CA GLY A 592 31.17 10.14 30.79
C GLY A 592 31.35 9.74 29.31
N SER A 593 30.90 8.54 28.96
CA SER A 593 30.95 8.02 27.59
C SER A 593 29.87 8.66 26.70
N PHE A 594 30.17 8.75 25.40
CA PHE A 594 29.21 9.20 24.40
C PHE A 594 28.20 8.11 24.06
N THR A 595 26.92 8.46 24.03
CA THR A 595 25.83 7.63 23.53
C THR A 595 25.05 8.38 22.46
N GLN A 596 24.51 7.67 21.47
CA GLN A 596 23.66 8.29 20.47
C GLN A 596 22.31 8.68 21.08
N VAL A 597 21.90 9.93 20.90
CA VAL A 597 20.66 10.49 21.47
C VAL A 597 19.64 10.89 20.42
N GLY A 598 20.03 10.87 19.15
CA GLY A 598 19.14 11.10 18.02
C GLY A 598 19.86 11.07 16.69
N SER A 599 19.08 11.22 15.62
CA SER A 599 19.56 11.35 14.25
C SER A 599 18.76 12.42 13.51
N THR A 600 19.36 13.08 12.53
CA THR A 600 18.72 14.13 11.72
C THR A 600 19.23 14.11 10.29
N ALA A 601 18.38 14.45 9.32
CA ALA A 601 18.77 14.62 7.91
C ALA A 601 19.37 16.01 7.62
N THR A 602 19.20 16.96 8.55
CA THR A 602 19.69 18.34 8.41
C THR A 602 20.88 18.58 9.32
N THR A 603 21.54 19.73 9.19
CA THR A 603 22.68 20.11 10.03
C THR A 603 22.27 20.77 11.36
N SER A 604 21.10 20.39 11.89
CA SER A 604 20.54 20.93 13.13
C SER A 604 19.82 19.84 13.94
N PHE A 605 19.92 19.92 15.27
CA PHE A 605 19.26 18.99 16.19
C PHE A 605 18.86 19.69 17.50
N ALA A 606 17.59 19.61 17.88
CA ALA A 606 17.09 20.09 19.16
C ALA A 606 17.11 18.93 20.18
N ASP A 607 17.85 19.10 21.28
CA ASP A 607 17.91 18.13 22.37
C ASP A 607 17.10 18.66 23.56
N SER A 608 16.24 17.82 24.13
CA SER A 608 15.29 18.19 25.19
C SER A 608 15.24 17.13 26.28
N GLY A 609 14.61 17.44 27.42
CA GLY A 609 14.60 16.57 28.59
C GLY A 609 15.95 16.53 29.33
N LEU A 610 16.78 17.56 29.17
CA LEU A 610 18.06 17.69 29.86
C LEU A 610 17.85 18.02 31.35
N THR A 611 18.83 17.64 32.17
CA THR A 611 18.87 18.01 33.59
C THR A 611 19.44 19.41 33.72
N PRO A 612 18.85 20.27 34.57
CA PRO A 612 19.40 21.61 34.79
C PRO A 612 20.76 21.62 35.47
N SER A 613 21.50 22.72 35.32
CA SER A 613 22.87 22.90 35.87
C SER A 613 23.82 21.73 35.56
N THR A 614 23.64 21.08 34.42
CA THR A 614 24.37 19.86 34.05
C THR A 614 25.18 20.10 32.78
N THR A 615 26.47 19.76 32.82
CA THR A 615 27.34 19.84 31.65
C THR A 615 27.15 18.63 30.76
N TYR A 616 26.81 18.89 29.51
CA TYR A 616 26.75 17.91 28.43
C TYR A 616 27.86 18.17 27.42
N ARG A 617 28.33 17.09 26.77
CA ARG A 617 29.24 17.14 25.63
C ARG A 617 28.56 16.50 24.44
N TYR A 618 28.73 17.10 23.26
CA TYR A 618 28.14 16.59 22.02
C TYR A 618 29.20 16.46 20.92
N GLN A 619 29.04 15.43 20.09
CA GLN A 619 29.75 15.25 18.83
C GLN A 619 28.79 14.62 17.80
N VAL A 620 29.13 14.73 16.52
CA VAL A 620 28.25 14.32 15.42
C VAL A 620 29.03 13.47 14.42
N ARG A 621 28.38 12.46 13.84
CA ARG A 621 28.91 11.67 12.71
C ARG A 621 27.96 11.79 11.53
N ALA A 622 28.48 11.86 10.31
CA ALA A 622 27.69 11.78 9.09
C ALA A 622 27.54 10.32 8.65
N LYS A 623 26.44 10.03 7.93
CA LYS A 623 26.19 8.75 7.27
C LYS A 623 25.66 8.97 5.86
N ASP A 624 25.95 8.04 4.98
CA ASP A 624 25.45 8.00 3.61
C ASP A 624 24.33 6.97 3.43
N ALA A 625 23.92 6.74 2.18
CA ALA A 625 22.89 5.76 1.82
C ALA A 625 23.40 4.31 1.81
N ALA A 626 24.72 4.09 1.77
CA ALA A 626 25.34 2.77 1.82
C ALA A 626 25.63 2.29 3.24
N GLY A 627 25.44 3.16 4.24
CA GLY A 627 25.67 2.85 5.65
C GLY A 627 27.10 3.12 6.09
N ASN A 628 27.94 3.76 5.28
CA ASN A 628 29.25 4.19 5.74
C ASN A 628 29.07 5.37 6.71
N VAL A 629 29.90 5.38 7.76
CA VAL A 629 29.83 6.38 8.84
C VAL A 629 31.17 7.11 8.92
N SER A 630 31.12 8.44 8.96
CA SER A 630 32.31 9.28 9.11
C SER A 630 32.97 9.08 10.47
N ALA A 631 34.20 9.59 10.63
CA ALA A 631 34.74 9.86 11.96
C ALA A 631 33.84 10.87 12.72
N SER A 632 33.90 10.84 14.06
CA SER A 632 33.21 11.85 14.89
C SER A 632 33.83 13.23 14.71
N SER A 633 32.98 14.25 14.67
CA SER A 633 33.40 15.64 14.72
C SER A 633 34.07 16.00 16.06
N GLY A 634 34.62 17.22 16.15
CA GLY A 634 35.08 17.77 17.42
C GLY A 634 33.94 17.93 18.44
N ILE A 635 34.30 18.00 19.72
CA ILE A 635 33.34 18.03 20.83
C ILE A 635 32.95 19.47 21.17
N VAL A 636 31.64 19.73 21.33
CA VAL A 636 31.14 20.93 22.01
C VAL A 636 30.71 20.60 23.42
N SER A 637 31.05 21.45 24.39
CA SER A 637 30.61 21.34 25.78
C SER A 637 29.67 22.48 26.13
N VAL A 638 28.54 22.15 26.74
CA VAL A 638 27.47 23.09 27.08
C VAL A 638 26.89 22.72 28.45
N THR A 639 26.69 23.71 29.30
CA THR A 639 26.04 23.52 30.60
C THR A 639 24.64 24.11 30.53
N THR A 640 23.63 23.30 30.84
CA THR A 640 22.24 23.76 30.89
C THR A 640 22.09 24.85 31.95
N SER A 641 21.17 25.78 31.72
CA SER A 641 20.86 26.81 32.70
C SER A 641 20.38 26.18 34.01
N ALA A 642 20.47 26.92 35.10
CA ALA A 642 19.85 26.48 36.35
C ALA A 642 18.35 26.25 36.13
N GLY A 643 17.85 25.13 36.64
CA GLY A 643 16.42 24.85 36.69
C GLY A 643 15.82 25.85 37.64
N GLY A 644 14.66 26.42 37.31
CA GLY A 644 13.95 27.35 38.17
C GLY A 644 13.55 26.68 39.49
N GLY A 645 14.48 26.58 40.42
CA GLY A 645 14.28 26.39 41.84
C GLY A 645 14.69 27.69 42.51
N THR A 646 13.77 28.22 43.34
CA THR A 646 13.76 29.53 44.00
C THR A 646 13.43 30.73 43.09
N GLY A 647 12.18 31.22 43.19
CA GLY A 647 11.87 32.63 42.99
C GLY A 647 11.67 33.13 41.57
N ALA A 648 11.11 32.35 40.64
CA ALA A 648 10.51 32.92 39.41
C ALA A 648 9.21 33.71 39.69
N CYS A 649 8.87 33.87 40.97
CA CYS A 649 7.87 34.79 41.46
C CYS A 649 8.40 35.62 42.64
N LYS A 650 7.94 36.86 42.72
CA LYS A 650 8.02 37.70 43.93
C LYS A 650 6.60 37.91 44.47
N VAL A 651 6.43 37.84 45.79
CA VAL A 651 5.15 38.09 46.47
C VAL A 651 5.30 39.22 47.48
N GLY A 652 4.49 40.26 47.30
CA GLY A 652 4.27 41.30 48.32
C GLY A 652 2.97 41.00 49.07
N TYR A 653 3.01 40.97 50.40
CA TYR A 653 1.83 40.76 51.25
C TYR A 653 1.65 41.94 52.21
N SER A 654 0.42 42.44 52.31
CA SER A 654 0.03 43.42 53.33
C SER A 654 -1.28 43.01 54.01
N GLY A 655 -1.29 42.96 55.34
CA GLY A 655 -2.49 42.76 56.16
C GLY A 655 -2.79 44.00 57.00
N GLN A 656 -4.02 44.52 56.91
CA GLN A 656 -4.47 45.70 57.67
C GLN A 656 -5.59 45.30 58.62
N ASN A 657 -5.33 45.36 59.92
CA ASN A 657 -6.33 45.05 60.94
C ASN A 657 -7.31 46.21 61.10
N TRP A 658 -8.59 45.91 61.30
CA TRP A 658 -9.59 46.93 61.59
C TRP A 658 -9.62 47.20 63.10
N GLY A 659 -9.62 48.48 63.50
CA GLY A 659 -9.65 48.87 64.92
C GLY A 659 -10.93 48.38 65.61
N GLY A 660 -10.78 47.66 66.73
CA GLY A 660 -11.89 47.24 67.60
C GLY A 660 -12.42 45.81 67.41
N GLY A 661 -11.86 45.00 66.49
CA GLY A 661 -12.29 43.61 66.26
C GLY A 661 -11.15 42.69 65.82
N ASN A 662 -11.47 41.42 65.55
CA ASN A 662 -10.52 40.39 65.10
C ASN A 662 -10.50 40.23 63.58
N GLY A 663 -10.87 41.28 62.83
CA GLY A 663 -10.94 41.31 61.37
C GLY A 663 -9.77 42.03 60.72
N PHE A 664 -9.43 41.65 59.49
CA PHE A 664 -8.39 42.29 58.68
C PHE A 664 -8.69 42.22 57.18
N THR A 665 -8.07 43.12 56.42
CA THR A 665 -8.01 43.05 54.96
C THR A 665 -6.60 42.69 54.51
N ALA A 666 -6.46 41.66 53.66
CA ALA A 666 -5.21 41.29 53.03
C ALA A 666 -5.17 41.69 51.55
N SER A 667 -4.02 42.21 51.13
CA SER A 667 -3.68 42.41 49.72
C SER A 667 -2.38 41.68 49.40
N ILE A 668 -2.36 40.98 48.26
CA ILE A 668 -1.23 40.17 47.81
C ILE A 668 -0.90 40.55 46.37
N ALA A 669 0.30 41.04 46.14
CA ALA A 669 0.86 41.27 44.81
C ALA A 669 1.71 40.05 44.40
N VAL A 670 1.43 39.47 43.24
CA VAL A 670 2.19 38.35 42.65
C VAL A 670 2.88 38.85 41.38
N THR A 671 4.20 38.83 41.36
CA THR A 671 5.04 39.26 40.23
C THR A 671 5.74 38.06 39.61
N ASN A 672 5.69 37.93 38.29
CA ASN A 672 6.53 36.98 37.56
C ASN A 672 7.94 37.55 37.41
N THR A 673 8.92 36.98 38.09
CA THR A 673 10.35 37.36 38.00
C THR A 673 11.14 36.44 37.07
N GLY A 674 10.47 35.46 36.43
CA GLY A 674 11.04 34.60 35.41
C GLY A 674 11.16 35.27 34.05
N THR A 675 11.83 34.59 33.11
CA THR A 675 12.06 35.06 31.74
C THR A 675 10.99 34.64 30.74
N SER A 676 10.02 33.81 31.16
CA SER A 676 8.91 33.33 30.35
C SER A 676 7.56 33.73 30.94
N ALA A 677 6.53 33.89 30.11
CA ALA A 677 5.18 34.16 30.59
C ALA A 677 4.63 32.96 31.38
N ILE A 678 3.95 33.24 32.49
CA ILE A 678 3.17 32.27 33.25
C ILE A 678 1.75 32.28 32.68
N ASN A 679 1.22 31.12 32.31
CA ASN A 679 -0.15 30.96 31.80
C ASN A 679 -0.93 30.05 32.75
N GLY A 680 -1.80 30.65 33.56
CA GLY A 680 -2.46 30.00 34.70
C GLY A 680 -1.55 29.98 35.93
N TRP A 681 -2.08 30.43 37.07
CA TRP A 681 -1.32 30.44 38.32
C TRP A 681 -2.19 30.12 39.53
N THR A 682 -1.60 29.39 40.46
CA THR A 682 -2.14 29.11 41.79
C THR A 682 -1.10 29.50 42.82
N LEU A 683 -1.44 30.49 43.65
CA LEU A 683 -0.65 30.89 44.81
C LEU A 683 -1.05 30.04 46.02
N ALA A 684 -0.09 29.54 46.77
CA ALA A 684 -0.33 28.84 48.03
C ALA A 684 0.54 29.41 49.16
N PHE A 685 -0.04 29.48 50.36
CA PHE A 685 0.63 29.90 51.60
C PHE A 685 -0.11 29.34 52.82
N SER A 686 0.50 29.46 54.00
CA SER A 686 -0.08 28.97 55.25
C SER A 686 -0.08 30.05 56.32
N TYR A 687 -1.16 30.08 57.11
CA TYR A 687 -1.28 30.96 58.27
C TYR A 687 -0.86 30.26 59.56
N ALA A 688 -0.17 31.00 60.45
CA ALA A 688 0.40 30.43 61.66
C ALA A 688 -0.54 30.45 62.88
N ASN A 689 -1.46 31.41 62.98
CA ASN A 689 -2.16 31.75 64.23
C ASN A 689 -3.69 31.80 64.06
N GLY A 690 -4.25 30.78 63.40
CA GLY A 690 -5.71 30.60 63.32
C GLY A 690 -6.43 31.58 62.39
N GLN A 691 -5.71 32.30 61.53
CA GLN A 691 -6.35 33.20 60.56
C GLN A 691 -7.28 32.45 59.60
N ARG A 692 -8.44 33.05 59.32
CA ARG A 692 -9.46 32.53 58.40
C ARG A 692 -9.75 33.51 57.29
N VAL A 693 -9.76 33.04 56.05
CA VAL A 693 -10.20 33.80 54.88
C VAL A 693 -11.73 33.84 54.88
N THR A 694 -12.29 35.05 54.79
CA THR A 694 -13.74 35.26 54.59
C THR A 694 -14.01 35.41 53.11
N LEU A 695 -14.79 34.48 52.56
CA LEU A 695 -15.19 34.51 51.15
C LEU A 695 -16.43 35.39 50.93
N PRO A 696 -16.55 36.03 49.75
CA PRO A 696 -15.61 35.99 48.62
C PRO A 696 -14.40 36.92 48.81
N GLY A 697 -13.25 36.51 48.27
CA GLY A 697 -12.14 37.43 47.96
C GLY A 697 -12.32 38.10 46.60
N TRP A 698 -11.34 38.89 46.18
CA TRP A 698 -11.27 39.51 44.85
C TRP A 698 -9.95 39.23 44.15
N GLY A 699 -9.97 39.25 42.82
CA GLY A 699 -8.80 39.01 41.97
C GLY A 699 -8.37 37.53 41.85
N ALA A 700 -8.91 36.63 42.67
CA ALA A 700 -8.69 35.19 42.60
C ALA A 700 -9.86 34.42 43.25
N THR A 701 -9.95 33.14 42.91
CA THR A 701 -10.76 32.18 43.66
C THR A 701 -9.95 31.65 44.83
N PHE A 702 -10.40 31.92 46.06
CA PHE A 702 -9.71 31.51 47.28
C PHE A 702 -10.33 30.23 47.87
N ALA A 703 -9.47 29.36 48.40
CA ALA A 703 -9.87 28.23 49.23
C ALA A 703 -8.95 28.13 50.45
N GLN A 704 -9.48 27.65 51.57
CA GLN A 704 -8.70 27.41 52.78
C GLN A 704 -9.08 26.08 53.42
N SER A 705 -8.08 25.27 53.76
CA SER A 705 -8.23 24.05 54.55
C SER A 705 -7.24 24.06 55.71
N GLY A 706 -7.74 24.05 56.94
CA GLY A 706 -6.88 24.25 58.12
C GLY A 706 -6.11 25.58 58.02
N ALA A 707 -4.79 25.51 58.10
CA ALA A 707 -3.89 26.66 57.96
C ALA A 707 -3.57 27.02 56.50
N ALA A 708 -3.73 26.08 55.56
CA ALA A 708 -3.32 26.24 54.17
C ALA A 708 -4.35 27.00 53.35
N VAL A 709 -3.90 28.00 52.62
CA VAL A 709 -4.70 28.86 51.72
C VAL A 709 -4.18 28.70 50.30
N THR A 710 -5.10 28.56 49.35
CA THR A 710 -4.82 28.65 47.92
C THR A 710 -5.62 29.79 47.28
N ALA A 711 -5.01 30.44 46.30
CA ALA A 711 -5.65 31.46 45.46
C ALA A 711 -5.32 31.17 44.00
N THR A 712 -6.35 30.90 43.19
CA THR A 712 -6.20 30.58 41.77
C THR A 712 -6.70 31.74 40.90
N ASN A 713 -5.97 32.02 39.82
CA ASN A 713 -6.29 33.09 38.89
C ASN A 713 -7.73 33.03 38.36
N LEU A 714 -8.28 34.20 38.02
CA LEU A 714 -9.46 34.31 37.17
C LEU A 714 -9.03 34.31 35.70
N THR A 715 -9.98 34.19 34.78
CA THR A 715 -9.68 34.12 33.34
C THR A 715 -8.93 35.35 32.83
N TRP A 716 -9.26 36.54 33.32
CA TRP A 716 -8.69 37.81 32.85
C TRP A 716 -7.28 38.11 33.37
N ASN A 717 -6.82 37.46 34.45
CA ASN A 717 -5.47 37.60 34.98
C ASN A 717 -4.66 36.29 34.95
N ALA A 718 -5.06 35.34 34.11
CA ALA A 718 -4.38 34.05 33.98
C ALA A 718 -2.94 34.18 33.50
N THR A 719 -2.65 35.15 32.63
CA THR A 719 -1.34 35.34 32.02
C THR A 719 -0.53 36.42 32.73
N LEU A 720 0.67 36.08 33.19
CA LEU A 720 1.66 37.03 33.72
C LEU A 720 2.91 36.97 32.84
N ALA A 721 3.10 37.97 31.98
CA ALA A 721 4.36 38.13 31.23
C ALA A 721 5.56 38.33 32.18
N PRO A 722 6.81 38.14 31.71
CA PRO A 722 8.00 38.48 32.49
C PRO A 722 7.91 39.91 33.07
N ASN A 723 8.21 40.05 34.36
CA ASN A 723 8.10 41.29 35.15
C ASN A 723 6.68 41.86 35.34
N ALA A 724 5.64 41.18 34.84
CA ALA A 724 4.26 41.60 35.09
C ALA A 724 3.79 41.19 36.50
N SER A 725 2.84 41.95 37.05
CA SER A 725 2.26 41.69 38.36
C SER A 725 0.73 41.67 38.33
N THR A 726 0.12 40.90 39.21
CA THR A 726 -1.32 40.97 39.52
C THR A 726 -1.54 41.13 41.02
N THR A 727 -2.63 41.77 41.41
CA THR A 727 -2.99 42.00 42.82
C THR A 727 -4.31 41.35 43.13
N ILE A 728 -4.33 40.60 44.22
CA ILE A 728 -5.51 39.91 44.76
C ILE A 728 -5.72 40.30 46.23
N GLY A 729 -6.90 40.01 46.76
CA GLY A 729 -7.16 40.31 48.17
C GLY A 729 -8.41 39.63 48.73
N PHE A 730 -8.53 39.70 50.04
CA PHE A 730 -9.66 39.16 50.79
C PHE A 730 -9.79 39.84 52.15
N ASN A 731 -10.97 39.73 52.74
CA ASN A 731 -11.15 39.98 54.17
C ASN A 731 -10.96 38.68 54.95
N GLY A 732 -10.52 38.77 56.20
CA GLY A 732 -10.34 37.61 57.06
C GLY A 732 -10.49 37.93 58.54
N THR A 733 -10.45 36.87 59.35
CA THR A 733 -10.46 36.96 60.82
C THR A 733 -9.27 36.24 61.42
N PHE A 734 -8.89 36.57 62.66
CA PHE A 734 -7.79 35.91 63.37
C PHE A 734 -8.11 35.72 64.86
N SER A 735 -7.34 34.87 65.55
CA SER A 735 -7.42 34.70 67.01
C SER A 735 -6.04 34.99 67.62
N GLY A 736 -5.92 36.07 68.38
CA GLY A 736 -4.65 36.48 69.00
C GLY A 736 -3.89 37.48 68.12
N SER A 737 -2.85 37.03 67.42
CA SER A 737 -2.00 37.88 66.57
C SER A 737 -2.19 37.57 65.08
N ASN A 738 -1.93 38.57 64.22
CA ASN A 738 -2.06 38.43 62.77
C ASN A 738 -0.70 38.62 62.04
N PRO A 739 0.26 37.70 62.17
CA PRO A 739 1.50 37.78 61.39
C PRO A 739 1.24 37.51 59.91
N ALA A 740 1.99 38.19 59.04
CA ALA A 740 2.04 37.87 57.62
C ALA A 740 2.59 36.45 57.38
N PRO A 741 2.14 35.73 56.33
CA PRO A 741 2.74 34.47 55.94
C PRO A 741 4.22 34.64 55.57
N SER A 742 5.08 33.73 56.02
CA SER A 742 6.54 33.81 55.81
C SER A 742 7.01 33.17 54.49
N SER A 743 6.14 32.41 53.82
CA SER A 743 6.48 31.70 52.58
C SER A 743 5.28 31.59 51.67
N PHE A 744 5.53 31.73 50.37
CA PHE A 744 4.54 31.56 49.32
C PHE A 744 5.10 30.65 48.23
N THR A 745 4.22 29.90 47.56
CA THR A 745 4.56 29.20 46.32
C THR A 745 3.59 29.56 45.20
N LEU A 746 4.10 29.78 43.99
CA LEU A 746 3.29 29.95 42.78
C LEU A 746 3.47 28.71 41.90
N ASN A 747 2.38 28.00 41.62
CA ASN A 747 2.41 26.71 40.89
C ASN A 747 3.40 25.70 41.49
N GLY A 748 3.50 25.67 42.83
CA GLY A 748 4.42 24.81 43.57
C GLY A 748 5.86 25.33 43.68
N SER A 749 6.21 26.43 43.01
CA SER A 749 7.55 27.03 43.09
C SER A 749 7.63 28.11 44.16
N THR A 750 8.62 28.07 45.05
CA THR A 750 8.80 29.06 46.12
C THR A 750 9.02 30.46 45.56
N CYS A 751 8.27 31.45 46.06
CA CYS A 751 8.44 32.86 45.72
C CYS A 751 9.34 33.59 46.70
N THR A 752 10.02 34.62 46.21
CA THR A 752 10.71 35.59 47.08
C THR A 752 9.69 36.51 47.74
N VAL A 753 9.75 36.72 49.05
CA VAL A 753 8.88 37.65 49.76
C VAL A 753 9.56 39.02 49.85
N GLY A 754 8.87 40.11 49.49
CA GLY A 754 9.35 41.47 49.73
C GLY A 754 8.72 42.54 48.86
#